data_AF-A0A943NH35-F1
#
_entry.id   AF-A0A943NH35-F1
#
_cell.length_a   1.000
_cell.length_b   1.000
_cell.length_c   1.000
_cell.angle_alpha   90.00
_cell.angle_beta   90.00
_cell.angle_gamma   90.00
#
_symmetry.space_group_name_H-M   'P 1'
#
loop_
_entity.id
_entity.type
_entity.pdbx_description
1 polymer ?
#
loop_
_entity_poly.entity_id
_entity_poly.type
_entity_poly.pdbx_seq_one_letter_code
_entity_poly.pdbx_strand_id
1 'polypeptide(L)'
;IARAEQTAPAAPTPTNATSNSFELNIVPEQEYVISTTKATPAESEWKQGTELTSPVTGLNPATDYYVFTRKAGSLNYNPSPAVYATVTTAHTYAWEVEGTAEVIETVRVGGTLPESLTGTINNKGTGELTGITATIDNETDFTLVALSSDTLASNGSLNITVKPKDIPTNKAGEYKAAVTVKAKDVNDITVNFTIKVTEKETAVISGITDTTVTFNGKTQGIDLSQAKVECNGKTLDVSKLTVTYDAAETRNAGEYIATIKYEDADYIGNTTAKLTINKKDVTVTGFKAQSKVYDGNADAVVDSTNAKLDGMIEGTVVGFDKSGLTFKFDDKNVGTSKAVKNTAPITLTGTDAGNYNLTNPIVELTADITAKPVTVTATVAEKTYNGITDDANVTISFDGVIDSDEVTYQDAKGTYANAYAGDAVKVEVTYIIGGKDAGNYSLNVVKTATGKVNKADLNVTLTAPAAVIYDGNTHEVSSVKDDRVAADSGKPLYTLTYNNKDALPVDAGTYSATAKLTDEGSKNYNLNANTVNVVIKEAGMSATDMEYTVAFMLAGAQTRPLSDLQLTPANVSGKWSVVTGTNEILDGEAKIDGANLVFNIKSGLTTADIGNKKAELTLTFTPDKNYNPVTATVTVTLAQDTYTNSIVGTLPSQVKLGDALDFTGVQLVTKFGSGAPDQQLDVTDAAKVEVTTTYDHTAKEIGVKTVTFTDKANGGITYTHTFTVVDVLEGVKLAADQIEYNYKLKEASSIGFDDKVRAVYKSGAKKALNHADVVLTMSDGTVVDSAKEARLLNTLGTATITITYTEKYFDGTSDKQSIDITVSVTADPVKPDGKPNAEGFAVTPIPDAGKEMEYKDGTGNNVEPENVQGKLADAAPGALEGEVKKNPAFNNVGNGDVVYENISFKDENGKPVTFANGKMQVTVPYPADSDKGDEFVMLIPDGEGKMKAIVPQKTAGGLQFEIENSDVTFAIGWYTPAPSPVLPTEPERDPEDNFWNEVYWTILRSGQGSVVCEPRCA
;
A
#
# COMPACT_ATOMS: atom_id res chain seq x y z
N ILE A 1 165.14 -106.78 -39.58
CA ILE A 1 165.53 -105.47 -40.16
C ILE A 1 164.42 -104.49 -39.83
N ALA A 2 164.72 -103.28 -39.35
CA ALA A 2 163.71 -102.27 -39.06
C ALA A 2 163.34 -101.46 -40.32
N ARG A 3 162.18 -100.78 -40.30
CA ARG A 3 161.80 -99.81 -41.35
C ARG A 3 162.66 -98.54 -41.24
N ALA A 4 162.77 -97.81 -42.34
CA ALA A 4 163.43 -96.52 -42.41
C ALA A 4 162.45 -95.36 -42.18
N GLU A 5 162.98 -94.19 -41.81
CA GLU A 5 162.24 -92.94 -41.62
C GLU A 5 162.09 -92.19 -42.97
N GLN A 6 161.03 -91.38 -43.12
CA GLN A 6 160.83 -90.52 -44.28
C GLN A 6 160.96 -89.03 -43.93
N THR A 7 161.57 -88.25 -44.82
CA THR A 7 161.50 -86.78 -44.75
C THR A 7 160.08 -86.30 -45.00
N ALA A 8 159.62 -85.33 -44.21
CA ALA A 8 158.31 -84.68 -44.38
C ALA A 8 158.14 -84.08 -45.79
N PRO A 9 156.89 -83.95 -46.29
CA PRO A 9 156.59 -83.15 -47.47
C PRO A 9 156.74 -81.65 -47.17
N ALA A 10 156.56 -80.81 -48.19
CA ALA A 10 156.34 -79.38 -47.99
C ALA A 10 154.98 -79.14 -47.32
N ALA A 11 154.84 -78.02 -46.60
CA ALA A 11 153.54 -77.61 -46.07
C ALA A 11 152.53 -77.36 -47.22
N PRO A 12 151.23 -77.65 -47.01
CA PRO A 12 150.22 -77.42 -48.02
C PRO A 12 150.03 -75.93 -48.27
N THR A 13 149.56 -75.56 -49.46
CA THR A 13 149.30 -74.17 -49.85
C THR A 13 147.82 -74.00 -50.22
N PRO A 14 146.94 -73.80 -49.22
CA PRO A 14 145.55 -73.42 -49.47
C PRO A 14 145.48 -71.99 -50.05
N THR A 15 144.59 -71.78 -51.01
CA THR A 15 144.41 -70.53 -51.78
C THR A 15 142.94 -70.29 -52.11
N ASN A 16 142.59 -69.13 -52.69
CA ASN A 16 141.24 -68.83 -53.20
C ASN A 16 140.11 -69.16 -52.20
N ALA A 17 140.27 -68.71 -50.95
CA ALA A 17 139.29 -68.91 -49.90
C ALA A 17 138.02 -68.07 -50.16
N THR A 18 136.87 -68.74 -50.22
CA THR A 18 135.54 -68.14 -50.29
C THR A 18 134.88 -68.17 -48.91
N SER A 19 133.61 -67.79 -48.80
CA SER A 19 132.84 -67.95 -47.56
C SER A 19 132.44 -69.39 -47.23
N ASN A 20 132.73 -70.38 -48.08
CA ASN A 20 132.42 -71.79 -47.81
C ASN A 20 133.42 -72.81 -48.40
N SER A 21 134.55 -72.35 -48.96
CA SER A 21 135.53 -73.21 -49.63
C SER A 21 136.95 -72.62 -49.64
N PHE A 22 137.95 -73.45 -49.98
CA PHE A 22 139.27 -72.99 -50.45
C PHE A 22 139.87 -74.00 -51.44
N GLU A 23 140.79 -73.56 -52.30
CA GLU A 23 141.54 -74.43 -53.24
C GLU A 23 142.83 -74.94 -52.61
N LEU A 24 143.21 -76.18 -52.94
CA LEU A 24 144.37 -76.87 -52.38
C LEU A 24 145.09 -77.68 -53.47
N ASN A 25 146.41 -77.51 -53.59
CA ASN A 25 147.22 -78.36 -54.46
C ASN A 25 147.48 -79.71 -53.79
N ILE A 26 146.70 -80.72 -54.16
CA ILE A 26 146.69 -82.05 -53.55
C ILE A 26 147.66 -82.99 -54.29
N VAL A 27 148.59 -83.60 -53.55
CA VAL A 27 149.56 -84.57 -54.06
C VAL A 27 149.06 -86.00 -53.79
N PRO A 28 148.87 -86.85 -54.81
CA PRO A 28 148.25 -88.17 -54.64
C PRO A 28 148.94 -89.11 -53.64
N GLU A 29 150.27 -89.04 -53.53
CA GLU A 29 151.08 -89.89 -52.63
C GLU A 29 151.21 -89.33 -51.19
N GLN A 30 150.48 -88.26 -50.87
CA GLN A 30 150.40 -87.68 -49.53
C GLN A 30 149.03 -87.91 -48.91
N GLU A 31 149.00 -88.03 -47.59
CA GLU A 31 147.77 -88.04 -46.81
C GLU A 31 147.53 -86.65 -46.22
N TYR A 32 146.25 -86.25 -46.08
CA TYR A 32 145.86 -84.93 -45.61
C TYR A 32 144.73 -85.00 -44.56
N VAL A 33 144.62 -83.94 -43.74
CA VAL A 33 143.47 -83.68 -42.85
C VAL A 33 143.12 -82.19 -42.90
N ILE A 34 141.83 -81.86 -42.82
CA ILE A 34 141.34 -80.48 -42.78
C ILE A 34 140.52 -80.33 -41.50
N SER A 35 141.01 -79.53 -40.57
CA SER A 35 140.51 -79.43 -39.19
C SER A 35 140.35 -77.96 -38.79
N THR A 36 139.33 -77.62 -38.00
CA THR A 36 139.25 -76.29 -37.37
C THR A 36 140.20 -76.14 -36.17
N THR A 37 140.99 -77.18 -35.86
CA THR A 37 141.91 -77.21 -34.71
C THR A 37 143.35 -77.54 -35.12
N LYS A 38 144.29 -76.99 -34.36
CA LYS A 38 145.74 -77.12 -34.56
C LYS A 38 146.35 -78.40 -33.94
N ALA A 39 145.53 -79.29 -33.38
CA ALA A 39 145.99 -80.54 -32.78
C ALA A 39 146.52 -81.50 -33.88
N THR A 40 147.53 -82.32 -33.54
CA THR A 40 148.02 -83.36 -34.45
C THR A 40 146.89 -84.36 -34.75
N PRO A 41 146.49 -84.55 -36.03
CA PRO A 41 145.37 -85.42 -36.37
C PRO A 41 145.62 -86.88 -36.02
N ALA A 42 144.59 -87.56 -35.53
CA ALA A 42 144.61 -88.98 -35.21
C ALA A 42 144.74 -89.83 -36.49
N GLU A 43 145.33 -91.02 -36.37
CA GLU A 43 145.71 -91.88 -37.51
C GLU A 43 144.52 -92.21 -38.45
N SER A 44 143.30 -92.25 -37.93
CA SER A 44 142.05 -92.49 -38.68
C SER A 44 141.44 -91.27 -39.37
N GLU A 45 141.95 -90.06 -39.13
CA GLU A 45 141.46 -88.83 -39.77
C GLU A 45 142.16 -88.56 -41.11
N TRP A 46 143.35 -89.13 -41.30
CA TRP A 46 144.18 -89.01 -42.49
C TRP A 46 143.53 -89.69 -43.69
N LYS A 47 143.25 -88.89 -44.74
CA LYS A 47 142.77 -89.38 -46.03
C LYS A 47 143.88 -89.35 -47.07
N GLN A 48 143.92 -90.31 -47.97
CA GLN A 48 144.85 -90.26 -49.11
C GLN A 48 144.51 -89.08 -50.03
N GLY A 49 145.50 -88.50 -50.70
CA GLY A 49 145.30 -87.35 -51.59
C GLY A 49 144.30 -87.63 -52.71
N THR A 50 144.18 -88.90 -53.14
CA THR A 50 143.17 -89.36 -54.11
C THR A 50 141.72 -89.32 -53.61
N GLU A 51 141.48 -89.15 -52.31
CA GLU A 51 140.14 -89.02 -51.70
C GLU A 51 139.69 -87.56 -51.55
N LEU A 52 140.56 -86.60 -51.84
CA LEU A 52 140.28 -85.16 -51.71
C LEU A 52 140.09 -84.50 -53.07
N THR A 53 139.30 -83.44 -53.07
CA THR A 53 139.02 -82.61 -54.24
C THR A 53 139.35 -81.16 -53.91
N SER A 54 139.71 -80.39 -54.95
CA SER A 54 139.93 -78.94 -54.87
C SER A 54 138.97 -78.24 -55.84
N PRO A 55 138.24 -77.20 -55.41
CA PRO A 55 138.20 -76.65 -54.05
C PRO A 55 137.59 -77.62 -53.03
N VAL A 56 138.06 -77.52 -51.79
CA VAL A 56 137.46 -78.13 -50.60
C VAL A 56 136.24 -77.29 -50.24
N THR A 57 135.04 -77.86 -50.32
CA THR A 57 133.76 -77.15 -50.13
C THR A 57 132.99 -77.63 -48.89
N GLY A 58 132.05 -76.82 -48.42
CA GLY A 58 131.17 -77.16 -47.28
C GLY A 58 131.71 -76.68 -45.93
N LEU A 59 132.54 -75.63 -45.98
CA LEU A 59 133.14 -74.99 -44.81
C LEU A 59 132.22 -73.90 -44.26
N ASN A 60 132.38 -73.58 -42.98
CA ASN A 60 131.69 -72.43 -42.38
C ASN A 60 132.37 -71.11 -42.82
N PRO A 61 131.64 -69.99 -42.96
CA PRO A 61 132.23 -68.67 -43.20
C PRO A 61 133.01 -68.16 -41.98
N ALA A 62 133.90 -67.19 -42.20
CA ALA A 62 134.71 -66.52 -41.17
C ALA A 62 135.41 -67.48 -40.19
N THR A 63 135.87 -68.64 -40.67
CA THR A 63 136.37 -69.76 -39.86
C THR A 63 137.78 -70.17 -40.29
N ASP A 64 138.68 -70.32 -39.32
CA ASP A 64 140.03 -70.83 -39.53
C ASP A 64 140.06 -72.35 -39.70
N TYR A 65 140.75 -72.82 -40.74
CA TYR A 65 141.03 -74.22 -41.01
C TYR A 65 142.53 -74.48 -41.11
N TYR A 66 142.97 -75.50 -40.39
CA TYR A 66 144.32 -76.08 -40.42
C TYR A 66 144.32 -77.26 -41.39
N VAL A 67 145.08 -77.13 -42.47
CA VAL A 67 145.27 -78.17 -43.48
C VAL A 67 146.59 -78.87 -43.18
N PHE A 68 146.53 -80.13 -42.76
CA PHE A 68 147.69 -80.98 -42.50
C PHE A 68 148.02 -81.83 -43.73
N THR A 69 149.30 -82.18 -43.93
CA THR A 69 149.76 -83.17 -44.90
C THR A 69 150.98 -83.97 -44.39
N ARG A 70 151.12 -85.22 -44.84
CA ARG A 70 152.27 -86.12 -44.58
C ARG A 70 152.45 -87.11 -45.74
N LYS A 71 153.60 -87.78 -45.83
CA LYS A 71 153.76 -88.96 -46.70
C LYS A 71 153.29 -90.22 -45.96
N ALA A 72 152.50 -91.06 -46.63
CA ALA A 72 152.04 -92.33 -46.09
C ALA A 72 153.20 -93.29 -45.76
N GLY A 73 152.98 -94.19 -44.80
CA GLY A 73 153.91 -95.29 -44.51
C GLY A 73 153.89 -96.39 -45.59
N SER A 74 154.93 -97.22 -45.64
CA SER A 74 155.00 -98.37 -46.56
C SER A 74 155.59 -99.61 -45.89
N LEU A 75 155.66 -100.74 -46.60
CA LEU A 75 156.26 -101.98 -46.06
C LEU A 75 157.70 -101.79 -45.55
N ASN A 76 158.43 -100.82 -46.09
CA ASN A 76 159.83 -100.54 -45.76
C ASN A 76 160.04 -99.22 -44.97
N TYR A 77 159.01 -98.38 -44.83
CA TYR A 77 159.13 -97.04 -44.24
C TYR A 77 158.00 -96.70 -43.25
N ASN A 78 158.32 -95.93 -42.22
CA ASN A 78 157.31 -95.25 -41.39
C ASN A 78 156.64 -94.09 -42.17
N PRO A 79 155.44 -93.63 -41.80
CA PRO A 79 154.90 -92.36 -42.27
C PRO A 79 155.86 -91.20 -41.95
N SER A 80 155.85 -90.13 -42.74
CA SER A 80 156.65 -88.95 -42.40
C SER A 80 156.03 -88.16 -41.25
N PRO A 81 156.80 -87.29 -40.56
CA PRO A 81 156.23 -86.23 -39.75
C PRO A 81 155.21 -85.41 -40.55
N ALA A 82 154.16 -84.94 -39.86
CA ALA A 82 153.12 -84.10 -40.41
C ALA A 82 153.54 -82.61 -40.41
N VAL A 83 153.12 -81.89 -41.44
CA VAL A 83 153.24 -80.42 -41.56
C VAL A 83 151.88 -79.84 -41.92
N TYR A 84 151.63 -78.56 -41.63
CA TYR A 84 150.34 -77.93 -41.90
C TYR A 84 150.48 -76.47 -42.34
N ALA A 85 149.39 -75.94 -42.91
CA ALA A 85 149.16 -74.52 -43.13
C ALA A 85 147.75 -74.12 -42.63
N THR A 86 147.46 -72.82 -42.58
CA THR A 86 146.19 -72.28 -42.11
C THR A 86 145.53 -71.43 -43.20
N VAL A 87 144.21 -71.48 -43.29
CA VAL A 87 143.39 -70.67 -44.20
C VAL A 87 142.08 -70.27 -43.52
N THR A 88 141.65 -69.04 -43.71
CA THR A 88 140.40 -68.49 -43.16
C THR A 88 139.39 -68.32 -44.29
N THR A 89 138.16 -68.79 -44.10
CA THR A 89 137.05 -68.52 -45.03
C THR A 89 136.53 -67.09 -44.90
N ALA A 90 135.98 -66.53 -45.99
CA ALA A 90 135.43 -65.18 -46.00
C ALA A 90 134.13 -65.04 -45.17
N HIS A 91 133.77 -63.80 -44.81
CA HIS A 91 132.49 -63.49 -44.17
C HIS A 91 131.32 -63.58 -45.16
N THR A 92 130.09 -63.62 -44.63
CA THR A 92 128.85 -63.39 -45.38
C THR A 92 128.24 -62.03 -45.02
N TYR A 93 127.54 -61.42 -45.96
CA TYR A 93 126.87 -60.12 -45.79
C TYR A 93 125.40 -60.25 -46.23
N ALA A 94 124.48 -59.90 -45.33
CA ALA A 94 123.04 -59.96 -45.57
C ALA A 94 122.31 -59.09 -44.54
N TRP A 95 121.20 -58.48 -44.91
CA TRP A 95 120.31 -57.75 -44.00
C TRP A 95 118.83 -57.92 -44.39
N GLU A 96 117.94 -57.71 -43.43
CA GLU A 96 116.48 -57.76 -43.58
C GLU A 96 115.80 -56.56 -42.92
N VAL A 97 114.58 -56.23 -43.32
CA VAL A 97 113.70 -55.34 -42.56
C VAL A 97 112.99 -56.16 -41.48
N GLU A 98 112.87 -55.62 -40.28
CA GLU A 98 112.15 -56.28 -39.19
C GLU A 98 110.64 -56.16 -39.37
N GLY A 99 109.95 -57.30 -39.40
CA GLY A 99 108.49 -57.35 -39.55
C GLY A 99 108.03 -57.09 -40.99
N THR A 100 107.41 -55.94 -41.24
CA THR A 100 106.85 -55.60 -42.56
C THR A 100 107.67 -54.50 -43.23
N ALA A 101 107.83 -54.58 -44.55
CA ALA A 101 108.56 -53.57 -45.33
C ALA A 101 107.77 -52.25 -45.54
N GLU A 102 106.62 -52.07 -44.88
CA GLU A 102 105.82 -50.84 -44.86
C GLU A 102 105.35 -50.55 -43.43
N VAL A 103 105.60 -49.33 -42.95
CA VAL A 103 105.12 -48.80 -41.66
C VAL A 103 103.96 -47.85 -41.96
N ILE A 104 102.76 -48.17 -41.46
CA ILE A 104 101.53 -47.41 -41.76
C ILE A 104 100.97 -46.77 -40.49
N GLU A 105 100.79 -45.45 -40.50
CA GLU A 105 100.03 -44.71 -39.49
C GLU A 105 98.73 -44.15 -40.11
N THR A 106 97.65 -44.08 -39.33
CA THR A 106 96.35 -43.56 -39.80
C THR A 106 95.88 -42.40 -38.94
N VAL A 107 95.61 -41.27 -39.58
CA VAL A 107 95.14 -40.02 -38.98
C VAL A 107 93.75 -39.69 -39.54
N ARG A 108 92.94 -38.95 -38.78
CA ARG A 108 91.60 -38.50 -39.24
C ARG A 108 91.66 -37.09 -39.82
N VAL A 109 90.66 -36.71 -40.63
CA VAL A 109 90.54 -35.36 -41.17
C VAL A 109 90.45 -34.34 -40.03
N GLY A 110 91.34 -33.34 -40.02
CA GLY A 110 91.51 -32.36 -38.95
C GLY A 110 92.31 -32.86 -37.74
N GLY A 111 92.81 -34.09 -37.76
CA GLY A 111 93.66 -34.66 -36.72
C GLY A 111 95.12 -34.19 -36.77
N THR A 112 95.87 -34.52 -35.72
CA THR A 112 97.32 -34.27 -35.59
C THR A 112 98.13 -35.39 -36.23
N LEU A 113 99.23 -35.04 -36.91
CA LEU A 113 100.22 -36.00 -37.42
C LEU A 113 101.03 -36.63 -36.26
N PRO A 114 101.56 -37.86 -36.45
CA PRO A 114 102.51 -38.47 -35.50
C PRO A 114 103.84 -37.69 -35.45
N GLU A 115 104.60 -37.79 -34.35
CA GLU A 115 105.91 -37.12 -34.24
C GLU A 115 107.00 -37.74 -35.14
N SER A 116 106.90 -39.03 -35.41
CA SER A 116 107.77 -39.80 -36.32
C SER A 116 107.19 -41.19 -36.61
N LEU A 117 107.59 -41.80 -37.72
CA LEU A 117 107.42 -43.23 -38.00
C LEU A 117 108.82 -43.88 -38.01
N THR A 118 108.95 -45.10 -37.50
CA THR A 118 110.23 -45.83 -37.46
C THR A 118 110.05 -47.27 -37.92
N GLY A 119 110.95 -47.76 -38.77
CA GLY A 119 111.14 -49.18 -39.08
C GLY A 119 112.59 -49.60 -38.81
N THR A 120 112.83 -50.90 -38.62
CA THR A 120 114.16 -51.41 -38.21
C THR A 120 114.76 -52.30 -39.31
N ILE A 121 116.07 -52.23 -39.52
CA ILE A 121 116.82 -53.19 -40.34
C ILE A 121 117.85 -53.95 -39.50
N ASN A 122 118.06 -55.23 -39.82
CA ASN A 122 118.88 -56.16 -39.04
C ASN A 122 119.96 -56.82 -39.90
N ASN A 123 121.23 -56.78 -39.47
CA ASN A 123 122.33 -57.48 -40.14
C ASN A 123 122.34 -58.98 -39.77
N LYS A 124 122.18 -59.86 -40.76
CA LYS A 124 122.23 -61.33 -40.64
C LYS A 124 123.51 -61.94 -41.20
N GLY A 125 124.38 -61.14 -41.81
CA GLY A 125 125.70 -61.57 -42.24
C GLY A 125 126.63 -61.86 -41.06
N THR A 126 127.66 -62.67 -41.29
CA THR A 126 128.76 -62.85 -40.31
C THR A 126 129.78 -61.72 -40.36
N GLY A 127 129.69 -60.80 -41.33
CA GLY A 127 130.51 -59.59 -41.40
C GLY A 127 129.80 -58.34 -40.87
N GLU A 128 130.57 -57.34 -40.47
CA GLU A 128 130.07 -55.98 -40.20
C GLU A 128 129.79 -55.26 -41.53
N LEU A 129 128.59 -54.70 -41.67
CA LEU A 129 128.23 -53.85 -42.80
C LEU A 129 128.79 -52.44 -42.57
N THR A 130 129.37 -51.84 -43.61
CA THR A 130 130.07 -50.54 -43.51
C THR A 130 129.69 -49.61 -44.67
N GLY A 131 129.85 -48.30 -44.46
CA GLY A 131 129.46 -47.29 -45.45
C GLY A 131 127.94 -47.18 -45.59
N ILE A 132 127.21 -47.35 -44.49
CA ILE A 132 125.74 -47.35 -44.48
C ILE A 132 125.24 -45.93 -44.76
N THR A 133 124.41 -45.81 -45.79
CA THR A 133 123.78 -44.56 -46.21
C THR A 133 122.31 -44.79 -46.50
N ALA A 134 121.46 -43.78 -46.29
CA ALA A 134 120.03 -43.85 -46.56
C ALA A 134 119.56 -42.62 -47.34
N THR A 135 118.62 -42.84 -48.26
CA THR A 135 117.98 -41.80 -49.08
C THR A 135 116.48 -42.02 -49.13
N ILE A 136 115.70 -40.96 -48.99
CA ILE A 136 114.24 -40.96 -49.06
C ILE A 136 113.77 -40.41 -50.42
N ASP A 137 112.69 -40.96 -50.99
CA ASP A 137 112.15 -40.52 -52.28
C ASP A 137 111.22 -39.29 -52.19
N ASN A 138 110.60 -39.05 -51.03
CA ASN A 138 109.65 -37.97 -50.78
C ASN A 138 110.10 -37.07 -49.61
N GLU A 139 111.02 -36.14 -49.90
CA GLU A 139 111.44 -35.07 -48.97
C GLU A 139 110.42 -33.91 -48.86
N THR A 140 109.31 -33.96 -49.59
CA THR A 140 108.22 -32.99 -49.51
C THR A 140 107.33 -33.27 -48.31
N ASP A 141 106.75 -34.47 -48.23
CA ASP A 141 105.81 -34.87 -47.17
C ASP A 141 106.50 -35.45 -45.92
N PHE A 142 107.77 -35.84 -46.05
CA PHE A 142 108.56 -36.47 -44.98
C PHE A 142 109.96 -35.86 -44.86
N THR A 143 110.62 -36.13 -43.75
CA THR A 143 112.05 -35.81 -43.53
C THR A 143 112.73 -36.99 -42.88
N LEU A 144 113.76 -37.53 -43.54
CA LEU A 144 114.58 -38.61 -43.01
C LEU A 144 115.41 -38.11 -41.83
N VAL A 145 115.36 -38.82 -40.70
CA VAL A 145 116.25 -38.56 -39.56
C VAL A 145 117.61 -39.18 -39.85
N ALA A 146 118.69 -38.48 -39.50
CA ALA A 146 120.05 -38.97 -39.69
C ALA A 146 120.27 -40.33 -38.98
N LEU A 147 120.94 -41.26 -39.68
CA LEU A 147 121.26 -42.60 -39.15
C LEU A 147 122.14 -42.50 -37.90
N SER A 148 121.92 -43.40 -36.94
CA SER A 148 122.69 -43.44 -35.69
C SER A 148 124.09 -44.07 -35.83
N SER A 149 124.41 -44.66 -36.99
CA SER A 149 125.70 -45.28 -37.30
C SER A 149 125.88 -45.42 -38.81
N ASP A 150 127.12 -45.35 -39.31
CA ASP A 150 127.53 -45.69 -40.67
C ASP A 150 128.09 -47.12 -40.79
N THR A 151 128.11 -47.88 -39.69
CA THR A 151 128.36 -49.33 -39.66
C THR A 151 127.29 -50.09 -38.88
N LEU A 152 127.15 -51.39 -39.16
CA LEU A 152 126.21 -52.29 -38.46
C LEU A 152 126.85 -53.66 -38.25
N ALA A 153 127.21 -53.95 -37.00
CA ALA A 153 127.80 -55.22 -36.58
C ALA A 153 126.90 -56.43 -36.89
N SER A 154 127.49 -57.63 -36.98
CA SER A 154 126.75 -58.88 -37.17
C SER A 154 125.73 -59.09 -36.05
N ASN A 155 124.47 -59.41 -36.40
CA ASN A 155 123.30 -59.47 -35.49
C ASN A 155 122.91 -58.12 -34.84
N GLY A 156 123.46 -57.00 -35.29
CA GLY A 156 123.03 -55.66 -34.89
C GLY A 156 121.78 -55.18 -35.63
N SER A 157 121.05 -54.25 -35.00
CA SER A 157 119.89 -53.55 -35.57
C SER A 157 120.17 -52.05 -35.80
N LEU A 158 119.51 -51.46 -36.80
CA LEU A 158 119.56 -50.03 -37.11
C LEU A 158 118.14 -49.52 -37.36
N ASN A 159 117.76 -48.43 -36.67
CA ASN A 159 116.47 -47.79 -36.84
C ASN A 159 116.50 -46.78 -37.98
N ILE A 160 115.53 -46.87 -38.87
CA ILE A 160 115.23 -45.93 -39.96
C ILE A 160 114.01 -45.13 -39.53
N THR A 161 114.19 -43.85 -39.21
CA THR A 161 113.13 -42.98 -38.70
C THR A 161 112.85 -41.85 -39.69
N VAL A 162 111.58 -41.61 -40.00
CA VAL A 162 111.11 -40.45 -40.77
C VAL A 162 110.17 -39.59 -39.93
N LYS A 163 110.18 -38.28 -40.14
CA LYS A 163 109.21 -37.35 -39.56
C LYS A 163 108.23 -36.84 -40.62
N PRO A 164 106.93 -36.71 -40.32
CA PRO A 164 106.00 -36.04 -41.23
C PRO A 164 106.35 -34.56 -41.34
N LYS A 165 106.10 -33.97 -42.51
CA LYS A 165 106.40 -32.58 -42.82
C LYS A 165 105.32 -32.04 -43.75
N ASP A 166 104.73 -30.89 -43.40
CA ASP A 166 103.78 -30.12 -44.22
C ASP A 166 102.52 -30.87 -44.77
N ILE A 167 102.31 -32.15 -44.41
CA ILE A 167 101.16 -32.97 -44.83
C ILE A 167 99.83 -32.32 -44.36
N PRO A 168 98.91 -31.99 -45.28
CA PRO A 168 97.64 -31.38 -44.91
C PRO A 168 96.63 -32.44 -44.46
N THR A 169 96.27 -32.39 -43.17
CA THR A 169 95.23 -33.27 -42.60
C THR A 169 93.79 -32.78 -42.84
N ASN A 170 93.59 -31.68 -43.58
CA ASN A 170 92.26 -31.07 -43.79
C ASN A 170 91.36 -31.80 -44.81
N LYS A 171 91.84 -32.90 -45.42
CA LYS A 171 91.10 -33.77 -46.36
C LYS A 171 91.72 -35.16 -46.36
N ALA A 172 90.96 -36.17 -46.80
CA ALA A 172 91.49 -37.53 -46.91
C ALA A 172 92.56 -37.67 -48.02
N GLY A 173 93.50 -38.60 -47.83
CA GLY A 173 94.60 -38.90 -48.77
C GLY A 173 95.64 -39.85 -48.16
N GLU A 174 96.37 -40.58 -49.01
CA GLU A 174 97.55 -41.37 -48.60
C GLU A 174 98.84 -40.66 -49.02
N TYR A 175 99.76 -40.47 -48.09
CA TYR A 175 101.08 -39.86 -48.28
C TYR A 175 102.14 -40.92 -48.00
N LYS A 176 103.12 -41.10 -48.91
CA LYS A 176 104.07 -42.22 -48.86
C LYS A 176 105.50 -41.77 -49.09
N ALA A 177 106.44 -42.46 -48.46
CA ALA A 177 107.86 -42.35 -48.71
C ALA A 177 108.57 -43.71 -48.60
N ALA A 178 109.45 -44.02 -49.53
CA ALA A 178 110.38 -45.13 -49.46
C ALA A 178 111.77 -44.62 -49.04
N VAL A 179 112.34 -45.20 -47.98
CA VAL A 179 113.74 -44.98 -47.59
C VAL A 179 114.56 -46.18 -48.05
N THR A 180 115.37 -45.98 -49.09
CA THR A 180 116.35 -46.98 -49.53
C THR A 180 117.64 -46.79 -48.73
N VAL A 181 118.11 -47.87 -48.11
CA VAL A 181 119.35 -47.96 -47.36
C VAL A 181 120.35 -48.81 -48.14
N LYS A 182 121.59 -48.33 -48.24
CA LYS A 182 122.69 -48.94 -49.01
C LYS A 182 123.87 -49.17 -48.09
N ALA A 183 124.59 -50.27 -48.26
CA ALA A 183 125.80 -50.60 -47.53
C ALA A 183 126.77 -51.37 -48.44
N LYS A 184 128.05 -51.43 -48.06
CA LYS A 184 129.05 -52.14 -48.86
C LYS A 184 128.82 -53.66 -48.81
N ASP A 185 129.11 -54.33 -49.94
CA ASP A 185 129.12 -55.79 -50.10
C ASP A 185 127.78 -56.52 -49.84
N VAL A 186 126.66 -55.78 -49.82
CA VAL A 186 125.28 -56.29 -49.73
C VAL A 186 124.35 -55.56 -50.72
N ASN A 187 123.22 -56.15 -51.08
CA ASN A 187 122.19 -55.48 -51.91
C ASN A 187 121.46 -54.38 -51.11
N ASP A 188 121.07 -53.30 -51.78
CA ASP A 188 120.20 -52.25 -51.21
C ASP A 188 118.92 -52.84 -50.59
N ILE A 189 118.46 -52.25 -49.48
CA ILE A 189 117.19 -52.58 -48.81
C ILE A 189 116.30 -51.35 -48.74
N THR A 190 114.98 -51.51 -48.60
CA THR A 190 114.05 -50.36 -48.57
C THR A 190 112.96 -50.56 -47.51
N VAL A 191 112.71 -49.50 -46.73
CA VAL A 191 111.63 -49.40 -45.75
C VAL A 191 110.64 -48.36 -46.23
N ASN A 192 109.37 -48.74 -46.38
CA ASN A 192 108.31 -47.83 -46.81
C ASN A 192 107.58 -47.26 -45.59
N PHE A 193 107.10 -46.02 -45.71
CA PHE A 193 106.37 -45.29 -44.70
C PHE A 193 105.12 -44.68 -45.33
N THR A 194 103.95 -44.89 -44.73
CA THR A 194 102.66 -44.40 -45.23
C THR A 194 101.89 -43.71 -44.10
N ILE A 195 101.39 -42.51 -44.37
CA ILE A 195 100.39 -41.84 -43.53
C ILE A 195 99.09 -41.78 -44.30
N LYS A 196 98.02 -42.33 -43.71
CA LYS A 196 96.67 -42.29 -44.28
C LYS A 196 95.83 -41.27 -43.53
N VAL A 197 95.53 -40.13 -44.15
CA VAL A 197 94.49 -39.22 -43.66
C VAL A 197 93.14 -39.76 -44.14
N THR A 198 92.23 -40.03 -43.21
CA THR A 198 90.95 -40.69 -43.45
C THR A 198 89.79 -39.86 -42.92
N GLU A 199 88.61 -39.97 -43.53
CA GLU A 199 87.43 -39.21 -43.08
C GLU A 199 87.02 -39.60 -41.66
N LYS A 200 86.40 -38.66 -40.92
CA LYS A 200 85.78 -38.94 -39.63
C LYS A 200 84.59 -39.88 -39.80
N GLU A 201 84.40 -40.80 -38.86
CA GLU A 201 83.25 -41.69 -38.88
C GLU A 201 81.95 -40.94 -38.55
N THR A 202 80.86 -41.28 -39.24
CA THR A 202 79.56 -40.61 -39.03
C THR A 202 78.88 -41.15 -37.77
N ALA A 203 78.82 -40.34 -36.73
CA ALA A 203 78.11 -40.64 -35.50
C ALA A 203 76.60 -40.37 -35.63
N VAL A 204 75.79 -41.32 -35.17
CA VAL A 204 74.33 -41.19 -35.09
C VAL A 204 73.98 -40.53 -33.76
N ILE A 205 73.33 -39.37 -33.83
CA ILE A 205 72.76 -38.66 -32.67
C ILE A 205 71.29 -39.06 -32.54
N SER A 206 70.88 -39.55 -31.37
CA SER A 206 69.52 -40.05 -31.10
C SER A 206 69.07 -39.71 -29.67
N GLY A 207 67.83 -40.06 -29.32
CA GLY A 207 67.26 -39.83 -27.98
C GLY A 207 66.83 -38.38 -27.68
N ILE A 208 67.22 -37.42 -28.52
CA ILE A 208 66.71 -36.04 -28.50
C ILE A 208 65.28 -36.03 -29.08
N THR A 209 64.37 -35.28 -28.46
CA THR A 209 62.99 -35.10 -28.90
C THR A 209 62.61 -33.62 -28.98
N ASP A 210 61.59 -33.30 -29.78
CA ASP A 210 61.05 -31.96 -29.89
C ASP A 210 60.56 -31.45 -28.51
N THR A 211 61.07 -30.28 -28.11
CA THR A 211 60.78 -29.68 -26.80
C THR A 211 59.68 -28.62 -26.97
N THR A 212 58.55 -28.80 -26.29
CA THR A 212 57.47 -27.80 -26.26
C THR A 212 57.33 -27.23 -24.86
N VAL A 213 57.42 -25.90 -24.73
CA VAL A 213 57.33 -25.15 -23.46
C VAL A 213 56.39 -23.97 -23.61
N THR A 214 55.91 -23.41 -22.49
CA THR A 214 55.23 -22.10 -22.49
C THR A 214 56.28 -21.00 -22.25
N PHE A 215 56.06 -19.82 -22.82
CA PHE A 215 56.83 -18.61 -22.52
C PHE A 215 56.91 -18.36 -21.00
N ASN A 216 58.13 -18.13 -20.50
CA ASN A 216 58.45 -17.96 -19.09
C ASN A 216 59.33 -16.73 -18.80
N GLY A 217 59.46 -15.81 -19.77
CA GLY A 217 60.32 -14.62 -19.67
C GLY A 217 61.82 -14.87 -19.79
N LYS A 218 62.27 -16.10 -20.08
CA LYS A 218 63.69 -16.50 -20.13
C LYS A 218 64.02 -17.22 -21.44
N THR A 219 65.30 -17.29 -21.79
CA THR A 219 65.80 -18.10 -22.91
C THR A 219 65.61 -19.59 -22.60
N GLN A 220 64.96 -20.31 -23.51
CA GLN A 220 64.69 -21.74 -23.42
C GLN A 220 65.68 -22.54 -24.29
N GLY A 221 65.78 -23.85 -24.05
CA GLY A 221 66.64 -24.75 -24.82
C GLY A 221 65.96 -26.08 -25.13
N ILE A 222 66.57 -26.87 -26.01
CA ILE A 222 66.18 -28.26 -26.28
C ILE A 222 66.69 -29.13 -25.11
N ASP A 223 65.91 -30.12 -24.66
CA ASP A 223 66.44 -31.06 -23.67
C ASP A 223 67.42 -32.05 -24.31
N LEU A 224 68.57 -32.23 -23.66
CA LEU A 224 69.61 -33.21 -24.03
C LEU A 224 69.76 -34.32 -22.98
N SER A 225 68.92 -34.37 -21.93
CA SER A 225 69.04 -35.34 -20.83
C SER A 225 68.99 -36.80 -21.29
N GLN A 226 68.30 -37.09 -22.40
CA GLN A 226 68.18 -38.42 -23.01
C GLN A 226 69.03 -38.58 -24.29
N ALA A 227 69.87 -37.60 -24.62
CA ALA A 227 70.68 -37.63 -25.83
C ALA A 227 71.68 -38.79 -25.80
N LYS A 228 71.83 -39.48 -26.94
CA LYS A 228 72.79 -40.54 -27.16
C LYS A 228 73.55 -40.28 -28.45
N VAL A 229 74.84 -40.58 -28.43
CA VAL A 229 75.69 -40.52 -29.62
C VAL A 229 76.40 -41.85 -29.76
N GLU A 230 76.20 -42.52 -30.90
CA GLU A 230 76.73 -43.86 -31.15
C GLU A 230 77.31 -43.95 -32.56
N CYS A 231 78.45 -44.63 -32.72
CA CYS A 231 78.99 -45.03 -34.03
C CYS A 231 79.34 -46.51 -33.99
N ASN A 232 78.83 -47.31 -34.93
CA ASN A 232 79.17 -48.73 -35.07
C ASN A 232 79.01 -49.56 -33.76
N GLY A 233 78.06 -49.20 -32.89
CA GLY A 233 77.83 -49.84 -31.58
C GLY A 233 78.72 -49.34 -30.42
N LYS A 234 79.64 -48.40 -30.68
CA LYS A 234 80.42 -47.68 -29.66
C LYS A 234 79.69 -46.40 -29.24
N THR A 235 79.37 -46.28 -27.95
CA THR A 235 78.86 -45.03 -27.36
C THR A 235 79.95 -43.97 -27.31
N LEU A 236 79.60 -42.74 -27.62
CA LEU A 236 80.48 -41.57 -27.64
C LEU A 236 80.10 -40.55 -26.54
N ASP A 237 81.00 -39.59 -26.29
CA ASP A 237 80.91 -38.66 -25.17
C ASP A 237 79.92 -37.52 -25.45
N VAL A 238 78.69 -37.69 -24.98
CA VAL A 238 77.57 -36.73 -25.17
C VAL A 238 77.87 -35.30 -24.70
N SER A 239 78.89 -35.08 -23.85
CA SER A 239 79.27 -33.73 -23.41
C SER A 239 79.86 -32.86 -24.53
N LYS A 240 80.29 -33.48 -25.65
CA LYS A 240 80.77 -32.79 -26.86
C LYS A 240 79.66 -32.34 -27.81
N LEU A 241 78.38 -32.57 -27.47
CA LEU A 241 77.27 -32.07 -28.25
C LEU A 241 77.19 -30.55 -28.19
N THR A 242 77.16 -29.92 -29.36
CA THR A 242 76.94 -28.48 -29.53
C THR A 242 75.56 -28.23 -30.12
N VAL A 243 74.85 -27.21 -29.62
CA VAL A 243 73.53 -26.82 -30.12
C VAL A 243 73.60 -25.40 -30.66
N THR A 244 73.02 -25.21 -31.84
CA THR A 244 72.88 -23.91 -32.50
C THR A 244 71.43 -23.76 -32.95
N TYR A 245 70.88 -22.54 -32.84
CA TYR A 245 69.51 -22.24 -33.26
C TYR A 245 69.51 -21.37 -34.52
N ASP A 246 68.40 -21.37 -35.24
CA ASP A 246 68.09 -20.50 -36.38
C ASP A 246 67.80 -19.04 -35.97
N ALA A 247 67.62 -18.76 -34.67
CA ALA A 247 67.49 -17.42 -34.10
C ALA A 247 68.63 -17.07 -33.13
N ALA A 248 68.88 -15.76 -32.96
CA ALA A 248 69.92 -15.24 -32.06
C ALA A 248 69.58 -15.36 -30.56
N GLU A 249 68.28 -15.40 -30.20
CA GLU A 249 67.82 -15.80 -28.87
C GLU A 249 66.54 -16.63 -28.96
N THR A 250 66.38 -17.55 -28.01
CA THR A 250 65.25 -18.48 -27.87
C THR A 250 64.35 -18.10 -26.69
N ARG A 251 64.04 -16.81 -26.55
CA ARG A 251 63.21 -16.28 -25.45
C ARG A 251 61.72 -16.22 -25.81
N ASN A 252 61.42 -15.72 -27.00
CA ASN A 252 60.08 -15.29 -27.39
C ASN A 252 59.22 -16.46 -27.86
N ALA A 253 57.90 -16.29 -27.85
CA ALA A 253 56.98 -17.30 -28.37
C ALA A 253 57.15 -17.47 -29.89
N GLY A 254 57.23 -18.72 -30.34
CA GLY A 254 57.59 -19.08 -31.72
C GLY A 254 58.10 -20.51 -31.84
N GLU A 255 58.53 -20.88 -33.04
CA GLU A 255 59.13 -22.18 -33.34
C GLU A 255 60.57 -21.96 -33.81
N TYR A 256 61.51 -22.74 -33.26
CA TYR A 256 62.95 -22.62 -33.51
C TYR A 256 63.53 -23.99 -33.87
N ILE A 257 64.44 -24.03 -34.85
CA ILE A 257 65.14 -25.24 -35.27
C ILE A 257 66.47 -25.33 -34.53
N ALA A 258 66.55 -26.28 -33.58
CA ALA A 258 67.80 -26.64 -32.93
C ALA A 258 68.61 -27.56 -33.86
N THR A 259 69.72 -27.08 -34.38
CA THR A 259 70.74 -27.90 -35.06
C THR A 259 71.73 -28.39 -34.01
N ILE A 260 71.73 -29.70 -33.76
CA ILE A 260 72.62 -30.37 -32.82
C ILE A 260 73.75 -31.04 -33.59
N LYS A 261 75.00 -30.77 -33.20
CA LYS A 261 76.20 -31.34 -33.83
C LYS A 261 77.08 -32.05 -32.81
N TYR A 262 77.65 -33.17 -33.23
CA TYR A 262 78.75 -33.85 -32.54
C TYR A 262 80.01 -33.69 -33.39
N GLU A 263 81.13 -33.33 -32.76
CA GLU A 263 82.43 -33.41 -33.40
C GLU A 263 83.53 -33.70 -32.37
N ASP A 264 84.41 -34.66 -32.68
CA ASP A 264 85.71 -34.80 -32.02
C ASP A 264 86.80 -35.19 -33.03
N ALA A 265 87.91 -35.77 -32.58
CA ALA A 265 89.02 -36.16 -33.46
C ALA A 265 88.63 -37.26 -34.47
N ASP A 266 87.79 -38.21 -34.06
CA ASP A 266 87.47 -39.42 -34.83
C ASP A 266 86.10 -39.38 -35.49
N TYR A 267 85.14 -38.67 -34.89
CA TYR A 267 83.73 -38.75 -35.26
C TYR A 267 83.12 -37.37 -35.55
N ILE A 268 82.15 -37.36 -36.47
CA ILE A 268 81.30 -36.20 -36.77
C ILE A 268 79.85 -36.65 -36.92
N GLY A 269 78.90 -35.87 -36.41
CA GLY A 269 77.47 -36.19 -36.49
C GLY A 269 76.62 -34.92 -36.45
N ASN A 270 75.43 -34.98 -37.02
CA ASN A 270 74.45 -33.89 -36.92
C ASN A 270 73.02 -34.43 -36.92
N THR A 271 72.13 -33.72 -36.25
CA THR A 271 70.68 -33.93 -36.27
C THR A 271 69.95 -32.62 -35.97
N THR A 272 68.64 -32.60 -36.14
CA THR A 272 67.79 -31.42 -35.85
C THR A 272 66.63 -31.82 -34.96
N ALA A 273 66.28 -30.95 -34.01
CA ALA A 273 65.07 -31.07 -33.19
C ALA A 273 64.38 -29.70 -33.08
N LYS A 274 63.09 -29.68 -32.79
CA LYS A 274 62.28 -28.46 -32.70
C LYS A 274 62.17 -27.98 -31.26
N LEU A 275 62.34 -26.67 -31.06
CA LEU A 275 61.96 -25.98 -29.83
C LEU A 275 60.73 -25.11 -30.12
N THR A 276 59.59 -25.47 -29.54
CA THR A 276 58.33 -24.72 -29.66
C THR A 276 58.06 -23.99 -28.35
N ILE A 277 58.04 -22.65 -28.40
CA ILE A 277 57.70 -21.79 -27.27
C ILE A 277 56.27 -21.27 -27.49
N ASN A 278 55.30 -21.93 -26.85
CA ASN A 278 53.91 -21.50 -26.86
C ASN A 278 53.76 -20.15 -26.13
N LYS A 279 52.86 -19.30 -26.64
CA LYS A 279 52.47 -18.06 -25.97
C LYS A 279 51.89 -18.35 -24.58
N LYS A 280 52.07 -17.40 -23.66
CA LYS A 280 51.47 -17.44 -22.32
C LYS A 280 50.08 -16.80 -22.34
N ASP A 281 49.08 -17.46 -21.79
CA ASP A 281 47.74 -16.88 -21.65
C ASP A 281 47.67 -15.86 -20.51
N VAL A 282 46.98 -14.74 -20.75
CA VAL A 282 46.65 -13.66 -19.81
C VAL A 282 45.19 -13.23 -19.98
N THR A 283 44.62 -12.67 -18.91
CA THR A 283 43.29 -12.04 -18.93
C THR A 283 43.36 -10.57 -18.52
N VAL A 284 42.41 -9.75 -18.96
CA VAL A 284 42.16 -8.44 -18.33
C VAL A 284 41.12 -8.61 -17.22
N THR A 285 41.40 -8.07 -16.05
CA THR A 285 40.54 -8.11 -14.85
C THR A 285 40.44 -6.71 -14.23
N GLY A 286 39.45 -6.47 -13.36
CA GLY A 286 39.38 -5.25 -12.54
C GLY A 286 38.63 -4.04 -13.14
N PHE A 287 37.91 -4.22 -14.26
CA PHE A 287 36.87 -3.27 -14.67
C PHE A 287 35.60 -3.45 -13.83
N LYS A 288 34.82 -2.37 -13.64
CA LYS A 288 33.49 -2.42 -13.00
C LYS A 288 32.50 -1.48 -13.71
N ALA A 289 31.41 -2.01 -14.25
CA ALA A 289 30.33 -1.19 -14.80
C ALA A 289 29.54 -0.48 -13.69
N GLN A 290 29.01 0.70 -13.99
CA GLN A 290 28.20 1.51 -13.09
C GLN A 290 26.73 1.47 -13.53
N SER A 291 25.82 1.19 -12.59
CA SER A 291 24.38 1.31 -12.84
C SER A 291 23.98 2.76 -13.08
N LYS A 292 23.04 3.01 -14.00
CA LYS A 292 22.61 4.35 -14.43
C LYS A 292 21.09 4.50 -14.33
N VAL A 293 20.61 5.73 -14.18
CA VAL A 293 19.22 6.06 -14.49
C VAL A 293 19.05 6.07 -16.01
N TYR A 294 17.89 5.63 -16.49
CA TYR A 294 17.53 5.65 -17.90
C TYR A 294 17.60 7.06 -18.52
N ASP A 295 18.36 7.19 -19.61
CA ASP A 295 18.68 8.45 -20.31
C ASP A 295 18.47 8.33 -21.84
N GLY A 296 17.75 7.30 -22.29
CA GLY A 296 17.53 6.98 -23.71
C GLY A 296 18.72 6.33 -24.42
N ASN A 297 19.88 6.15 -23.78
CA ASN A 297 21.12 5.73 -24.44
C ASN A 297 21.72 4.46 -23.81
N ALA A 298 22.14 3.52 -24.67
CA ALA A 298 22.78 2.27 -24.27
C ALA A 298 24.27 2.44 -23.83
N ASP A 299 24.77 3.67 -23.73
CA ASP A 299 26.16 3.94 -23.32
C ASP A 299 26.37 3.68 -21.81
N ALA A 300 27.46 2.97 -21.49
CA ALA A 300 27.78 2.51 -20.14
C ALA A 300 29.03 3.20 -19.59
N VAL A 301 28.96 3.64 -18.33
CA VAL A 301 30.13 4.13 -17.58
C VAL A 301 30.80 2.96 -16.89
N VAL A 302 32.12 2.83 -17.05
CA VAL A 302 32.92 1.74 -16.47
C VAL A 302 34.12 2.34 -15.72
N ASP A 303 34.23 1.99 -14.44
CA ASP A 303 35.45 2.22 -13.66
C ASP A 303 36.55 1.27 -14.13
N SER A 304 37.69 1.83 -14.51
CA SER A 304 38.88 1.11 -14.98
C SER A 304 40.10 1.34 -14.06
N THR A 305 39.91 1.95 -12.89
CA THR A 305 40.98 2.28 -11.93
C THR A 305 41.79 1.03 -11.56
N ASN A 306 41.10 -0.06 -11.22
CA ASN A 306 41.70 -1.33 -10.85
C ASN A 306 41.99 -2.26 -12.05
N ALA A 307 41.72 -1.83 -13.29
CA ALA A 307 41.85 -2.68 -14.46
C ALA A 307 43.34 -3.02 -14.75
N LYS A 308 43.65 -4.31 -14.89
CA LYS A 308 45.02 -4.84 -15.04
C LYS A 308 45.03 -6.14 -15.84
N LEU A 309 46.23 -6.57 -16.29
CA LEU A 309 46.44 -7.95 -16.72
C LEU A 309 46.61 -8.87 -15.51
N ASP A 310 46.12 -10.09 -15.63
CA ASP A 310 46.41 -11.21 -14.75
C ASP A 310 47.09 -12.34 -15.53
N GLY A 311 47.92 -13.15 -14.85
CA GLY A 311 48.76 -14.19 -15.46
C GLY A 311 50.07 -13.70 -16.12
N MET A 312 50.38 -12.40 -16.04
CA MET A 312 51.64 -11.80 -16.53
C MET A 312 52.86 -12.40 -15.82
N ILE A 313 54.02 -12.43 -16.50
CA ILE A 313 55.29 -12.89 -15.92
C ILE A 313 56.08 -11.67 -15.45
N GLU A 314 56.58 -11.72 -14.22
CA GLU A 314 57.39 -10.66 -13.63
C GLU A 314 58.65 -10.36 -14.47
N GLY A 315 58.96 -9.08 -14.66
CA GLY A 315 60.09 -8.62 -15.48
C GLY A 315 59.81 -8.53 -16.99
N THR A 316 58.63 -8.96 -17.48
CA THR A 316 58.23 -8.77 -18.88
C THR A 316 57.48 -7.46 -19.11
N VAL A 317 57.54 -6.92 -20.33
CA VAL A 317 56.91 -5.65 -20.71
C VAL A 317 55.67 -5.92 -21.58
N VAL A 318 54.54 -6.16 -20.92
CA VAL A 318 53.22 -6.29 -21.55
C VAL A 318 52.16 -5.52 -20.76
N GLY A 319 51.17 -4.97 -21.47
CA GLY A 319 50.04 -4.21 -20.93
C GLY A 319 48.91 -4.15 -21.96
N PHE A 320 47.98 -3.21 -21.78
CA PHE A 320 46.96 -2.83 -22.76
C PHE A 320 46.63 -1.34 -22.55
N ASP A 321 46.14 -0.67 -23.59
CA ASP A 321 45.63 0.70 -23.43
C ASP A 321 44.20 0.69 -22.85
N LYS A 322 43.94 1.63 -21.95
CA LYS A 322 42.60 1.94 -21.41
C LYS A 322 41.93 3.09 -22.14
N SER A 323 42.71 3.93 -22.85
CA SER A 323 42.20 5.06 -23.60
C SER A 323 41.34 4.58 -24.78
N GLY A 324 40.27 5.33 -25.11
CA GLY A 324 39.36 4.98 -26.20
C GLY A 324 38.45 3.75 -25.98
N LEU A 325 38.61 2.99 -24.89
CA LEU A 325 37.71 1.87 -24.58
C LEU A 325 36.30 2.37 -24.25
N THR A 326 35.36 2.12 -25.16
CA THR A 326 33.94 2.43 -24.97
C THR A 326 33.15 1.17 -24.66
N PHE A 327 32.26 1.26 -23.67
CA PHE A 327 31.40 0.17 -23.23
C PHE A 327 29.93 0.53 -23.46
N LYS A 328 29.11 -0.47 -23.82
CA LYS A 328 27.67 -0.33 -23.99
C LYS A 328 26.93 -1.46 -23.28
N PHE A 329 25.71 -1.17 -22.86
CA PHE A 329 24.68 -2.16 -22.55
C PHE A 329 24.19 -2.81 -23.86
N ASP A 330 23.67 -4.04 -23.79
CA ASP A 330 23.07 -4.72 -24.95
C ASP A 330 21.93 -3.90 -25.60
N ASP A 331 21.17 -3.15 -24.79
CA ASP A 331 20.09 -2.25 -25.22
C ASP A 331 19.85 -1.10 -24.20
N LYS A 332 19.10 -0.06 -24.60
CA LYS A 332 18.86 1.14 -23.77
C LYS A 332 17.90 0.94 -22.59
N ASN A 333 17.11 -0.14 -22.57
CA ASN A 333 15.92 -0.24 -21.72
C ASN A 333 16.26 -0.61 -20.28
N VAL A 334 15.35 -0.27 -19.35
CA VAL A 334 15.43 -0.61 -17.93
C VAL A 334 15.58 -2.12 -17.70
N GLY A 335 16.37 -2.48 -16.69
CA GLY A 335 16.60 -3.86 -16.29
C GLY A 335 17.74 -3.99 -15.28
N THR A 336 17.69 -5.04 -14.46
CA THR A 336 18.73 -5.38 -13.49
C THR A 336 19.75 -6.33 -14.11
N SER A 337 21.01 -6.26 -13.67
CA SER A 337 22.11 -7.12 -14.13
C SER A 337 22.27 -7.21 -15.66
N LYS A 338 21.93 -6.15 -16.40
CA LYS A 338 22.11 -6.10 -17.86
C LYS A 338 23.58 -6.25 -18.21
N ALA A 339 23.88 -7.00 -19.27
CA ALA A 339 25.25 -7.16 -19.73
C ALA A 339 25.80 -5.83 -20.28
N VAL A 340 27.07 -5.57 -19.97
CA VAL A 340 27.85 -4.42 -20.44
C VAL A 340 29.16 -4.95 -21.03
N LYS A 341 29.48 -4.55 -22.26
CA LYS A 341 30.64 -5.06 -23.02
C LYS A 341 31.39 -3.94 -23.74
N ASN A 342 32.69 -4.08 -23.91
CA ASN A 342 33.48 -3.15 -24.74
C ASN A 342 33.16 -3.36 -26.23
N THR A 343 33.02 -2.26 -26.98
CA THR A 343 32.58 -2.28 -28.39
C THR A 343 33.66 -2.73 -29.37
N ALA A 344 34.94 -2.69 -28.97
CA ALA A 344 36.08 -3.11 -29.76
C ALA A 344 37.01 -4.00 -28.91
N PRO A 345 37.61 -5.08 -29.49
CA PRO A 345 38.54 -5.96 -28.78
C PRO A 345 39.73 -5.22 -28.15
N ILE A 346 40.04 -5.52 -26.89
CA ILE A 346 41.26 -5.05 -26.23
C ILE A 346 42.48 -5.68 -26.91
N THR A 347 43.51 -4.89 -27.18
CA THR A 347 44.78 -5.33 -27.76
C THR A 347 45.93 -5.20 -26.75
N LEU A 348 46.80 -6.21 -26.69
CA LEU A 348 48.01 -6.15 -25.86
C LEU A 348 49.05 -5.18 -26.46
N THR A 349 49.76 -4.48 -25.58
CA THR A 349 50.78 -3.46 -25.89
C THR A 349 52.08 -3.75 -25.13
N GLY A 350 53.23 -3.27 -25.63
CA GLY A 350 54.55 -3.48 -25.01
C GLY A 350 55.41 -4.46 -25.80
N THR A 351 56.72 -4.51 -25.50
CA THR A 351 57.70 -5.26 -26.30
C THR A 351 57.55 -6.77 -26.21
N ASP A 352 57.01 -7.30 -25.10
CA ASP A 352 56.75 -8.73 -24.94
C ASP A 352 55.33 -9.13 -25.32
N ALA A 353 54.47 -8.21 -25.79
CA ALA A 353 53.06 -8.50 -26.11
C ALA A 353 52.87 -9.63 -27.14
N GLY A 354 53.84 -9.81 -28.06
CA GLY A 354 53.86 -10.93 -29.00
C GLY A 354 53.95 -12.31 -28.33
N ASN A 355 54.49 -12.38 -27.10
CA ASN A 355 54.67 -13.62 -26.33
C ASN A 355 53.40 -14.08 -25.59
N TYR A 356 52.32 -13.30 -25.67
CA TYR A 356 51.09 -13.51 -24.91
C TYR A 356 49.86 -13.74 -25.80
N ASN A 357 48.85 -14.41 -25.22
CA ASN A 357 47.46 -14.46 -25.70
C ASN A 357 46.58 -13.72 -24.69
N LEU A 358 45.78 -12.74 -25.13
CA LEU A 358 44.68 -12.23 -24.33
C LEU A 358 43.44 -13.10 -24.58
N THR A 359 42.97 -13.83 -23.55
CA THR A 359 41.87 -14.79 -23.70
C THR A 359 40.48 -14.18 -23.53
N ASN A 360 40.35 -12.99 -22.92
CA ASN A 360 39.11 -12.20 -22.82
C ASN A 360 39.25 -10.78 -23.42
N PRO A 361 39.46 -10.64 -24.75
CA PRO A 361 39.58 -9.33 -25.40
C PRO A 361 38.24 -8.56 -25.44
N ILE A 362 37.11 -9.27 -25.26
CA ILE A 362 35.84 -8.67 -24.84
C ILE A 362 35.66 -9.02 -23.35
N VAL A 363 35.46 -7.99 -22.54
CA VAL A 363 35.18 -8.09 -21.10
C VAL A 363 33.67 -7.98 -20.91
N GLU A 364 33.08 -9.00 -20.28
CA GLU A 364 31.67 -9.01 -19.93
C GLU A 364 31.49 -8.56 -18.47
N LEU A 365 30.69 -7.52 -18.29
CA LEU A 365 30.34 -6.92 -17.00
C LEU A 365 28.81 -6.91 -16.85
N THR A 366 28.30 -6.63 -15.65
CA THR A 366 26.88 -6.35 -15.44
C THR A 366 26.67 -5.05 -14.67
N ALA A 367 25.57 -4.36 -14.98
CA ALA A 367 25.08 -3.18 -14.27
C ALA A 367 23.57 -3.03 -14.50
N ASP A 368 22.91 -2.15 -13.74
CA ASP A 368 21.47 -1.91 -13.86
C ASP A 368 21.19 -0.63 -14.65
N ILE A 369 20.10 -0.62 -15.41
CA ILE A 369 19.44 0.61 -15.88
C ILE A 369 18.17 0.77 -15.05
N THR A 370 18.11 1.79 -14.20
CA THR A 370 16.96 2.09 -13.34
C THR A 370 15.99 3.05 -14.02
N ALA A 371 14.68 2.90 -13.74
CA ALA A 371 13.65 3.67 -14.43
C ALA A 371 13.69 5.16 -14.10
N LYS A 372 13.57 6.01 -15.12
CA LYS A 372 13.56 7.47 -14.96
C LYS A 372 12.23 7.92 -14.36
N PRO A 373 12.20 8.70 -13.26
CA PRO A 373 10.94 9.19 -12.71
C PRO A 373 10.26 10.17 -13.67
N VAL A 374 8.94 10.02 -13.84
CA VAL A 374 8.08 10.90 -14.63
C VAL A 374 6.84 11.28 -13.82
N THR A 375 6.53 12.56 -13.81
CA THR A 375 5.32 13.08 -13.17
C THR A 375 4.15 12.89 -14.14
N VAL A 376 3.18 12.05 -13.77
CA VAL A 376 1.91 11.97 -14.48
C VAL A 376 0.95 12.98 -13.86
N THR A 377 0.21 13.72 -14.68
CA THR A 377 -0.88 14.59 -14.22
C THR A 377 -2.18 14.23 -14.92
N ALA A 378 -3.30 14.41 -14.22
CA ALA A 378 -4.65 14.27 -14.77
C ALA A 378 -5.39 15.59 -14.63
N THR A 379 -5.93 16.10 -15.73
CA THR A 379 -6.74 17.32 -15.78
C THR A 379 -8.15 16.97 -16.22
N VAL A 380 -9.15 17.63 -15.66
CA VAL A 380 -10.57 17.41 -15.99
C VAL A 380 -11.12 18.70 -16.60
N ALA A 381 -11.76 18.60 -17.76
CA ALA A 381 -12.46 19.74 -18.35
C ALA A 381 -13.66 20.14 -17.48
N GLU A 382 -14.01 21.43 -17.44
CA GLU A 382 -15.23 21.86 -16.76
C GLU A 382 -16.48 21.42 -17.53
N LYS A 383 -17.54 21.08 -16.79
CA LYS A 383 -18.86 20.76 -17.34
C LYS A 383 -19.93 21.68 -16.76
N THR A 384 -21.12 21.64 -17.35
CA THR A 384 -22.35 22.14 -16.73
C THR A 384 -23.10 20.98 -16.06
N TYR A 385 -23.82 21.27 -14.99
CA TYR A 385 -24.67 20.30 -14.30
C TYR A 385 -25.66 19.62 -15.27
N ASN A 386 -25.63 18.29 -15.28
CA ASN A 386 -26.50 17.44 -16.10
C ASN A 386 -26.98 16.18 -15.37
N GLY A 387 -26.78 16.11 -14.04
CA GLY A 387 -27.16 14.97 -13.20
C GLY A 387 -26.34 13.68 -13.41
N ILE A 388 -25.39 13.65 -14.34
CA ILE A 388 -24.54 12.50 -14.67
C ILE A 388 -23.18 12.61 -13.95
N THR A 389 -22.61 11.47 -13.57
CA THR A 389 -21.30 11.38 -12.90
C THR A 389 -20.19 10.75 -13.73
N ASP A 390 -20.49 9.83 -14.65
CA ASP A 390 -19.53 9.02 -15.43
C ASP A 390 -19.13 9.66 -16.78
N ASP A 391 -19.23 10.99 -16.89
CA ASP A 391 -18.99 11.80 -18.09
C ASP A 391 -17.80 12.77 -17.94
N ALA A 392 -16.91 12.57 -16.97
CA ALA A 392 -15.77 13.47 -16.77
C ALA A 392 -14.74 13.31 -17.89
N ASN A 393 -14.55 14.36 -18.68
CA ASN A 393 -13.55 14.41 -19.74
C ASN A 393 -12.15 14.64 -19.13
N VAL A 394 -11.37 13.56 -19.02
CA VAL A 394 -10.04 13.55 -18.41
C VAL A 394 -8.95 13.52 -19.48
N THR A 395 -8.03 14.48 -19.41
CA THR A 395 -6.77 14.49 -20.18
C THR A 395 -5.59 14.17 -19.27
N ILE A 396 -4.83 13.13 -19.63
CA ILE A 396 -3.59 12.74 -18.94
C ILE A 396 -2.40 13.39 -19.65
N SER A 397 -1.37 13.78 -18.90
CA SER A 397 -0.08 14.22 -19.46
C SER A 397 1.11 13.70 -18.65
N PHE A 398 2.28 13.66 -19.27
CA PHE A 398 3.53 13.13 -18.72
C PHE A 398 4.63 14.20 -18.76
N ASP A 399 5.25 14.50 -17.63
CA ASP A 399 6.37 15.43 -17.51
C ASP A 399 7.68 14.69 -17.16
N GLY A 400 8.76 15.02 -17.86
CA GLY A 400 10.07 14.37 -17.75
C GLY A 400 10.32 13.20 -18.72
N VAL A 401 9.39 12.86 -19.62
CA VAL A 401 9.63 11.91 -20.73
C VAL A 401 10.69 12.50 -21.68
N ILE A 402 11.48 11.65 -22.35
CA ILE A 402 12.48 12.07 -23.35
C ILE A 402 11.79 12.18 -24.72
N ASP A 403 11.95 13.30 -25.43
CA ASP A 403 11.22 13.64 -26.67
C ASP A 403 11.24 12.57 -27.79
N SER A 404 12.23 11.68 -27.81
CA SER A 404 12.35 10.58 -28.78
C SER A 404 11.60 9.30 -28.41
N ASP A 405 11.16 9.19 -27.16
CA ASP A 405 10.53 8.00 -26.60
C ASP A 405 9.00 8.07 -26.68
N GLU A 406 8.38 6.89 -26.67
CA GLU A 406 6.94 6.74 -26.82
C GLU A 406 6.30 6.24 -25.52
N VAL A 407 5.71 7.18 -24.78
CA VAL A 407 4.86 6.94 -23.60
C VAL A 407 3.49 7.54 -23.91
N THR A 408 2.43 6.73 -23.80
CA THR A 408 1.06 7.08 -24.21
C THR A 408 0.05 6.64 -23.16
N TYR A 409 -1.20 7.08 -23.29
CA TYR A 409 -2.31 6.58 -22.51
C TYR A 409 -3.52 6.27 -23.40
N GLN A 410 -4.37 5.35 -22.95
CA GLN A 410 -5.65 5.00 -23.58
C GLN A 410 -6.73 4.82 -22.51
N ASP A 411 -8.00 4.77 -22.94
CA ASP A 411 -9.17 4.57 -22.08
C ASP A 411 -9.26 5.53 -20.87
N ALA A 412 -8.83 6.79 -21.04
CA ALA A 412 -8.99 7.81 -20.01
C ALA A 412 -10.47 8.09 -19.75
N LYS A 413 -10.93 7.76 -18.55
CA LYS A 413 -12.30 7.93 -18.06
C LYS A 413 -12.25 8.47 -16.64
N GLY A 414 -13.11 9.44 -16.35
CA GLY A 414 -13.30 9.94 -14.99
C GLY A 414 -14.76 9.87 -14.56
N THR A 415 -14.97 9.55 -13.29
CA THR A 415 -16.29 9.56 -12.64
C THR A 415 -16.27 10.57 -11.49
N TYR A 416 -17.14 11.57 -11.54
CA TYR A 416 -17.35 12.49 -10.43
C TYR A 416 -17.94 11.74 -9.22
N ALA A 417 -17.41 12.00 -8.02
CA ALA A 417 -17.88 11.36 -6.78
C ALA A 417 -19.33 11.74 -6.41
N ASN A 418 -19.86 12.81 -7.02
CA ASN A 418 -21.26 13.21 -7.00
C ASN A 418 -21.52 14.14 -8.21
N ALA A 419 -22.77 14.32 -8.61
CA ALA A 419 -23.11 15.19 -9.74
C ALA A 419 -23.25 16.69 -9.39
N TYR A 420 -23.14 17.10 -8.12
CA TYR A 420 -23.50 18.46 -7.68
C TYR A 420 -22.54 19.52 -8.25
N ALA A 421 -23.04 20.75 -8.42
CA ALA A 421 -22.22 21.86 -8.87
C ALA A 421 -21.18 22.30 -7.82
N GLY A 422 -19.99 22.69 -8.27
CA GLY A 422 -18.88 23.14 -7.43
C GLY A 422 -17.55 23.26 -8.19
N ASP A 423 -16.63 24.06 -7.68
CA ASP A 423 -15.37 24.39 -8.38
C ASP A 423 -14.29 23.29 -8.32
N ALA A 424 -14.38 22.36 -7.36
CA ALA A 424 -13.39 21.32 -7.11
C ALA A 424 -14.02 19.96 -6.76
N VAL A 425 -14.97 19.49 -7.59
CA VAL A 425 -15.62 18.19 -7.38
C VAL A 425 -14.60 17.08 -7.62
N LYS A 426 -14.46 16.14 -6.66
CA LYS A 426 -13.56 14.99 -6.78
C LYS A 426 -13.98 14.12 -7.98
N VAL A 427 -13.01 13.78 -8.81
CA VAL A 427 -13.14 12.80 -9.92
C VAL A 427 -12.23 11.62 -9.62
N GLU A 428 -12.77 10.41 -9.71
CA GLU A 428 -12.00 9.17 -9.71
C GLU A 428 -11.57 8.85 -11.15
N VAL A 429 -10.28 8.60 -11.36
CA VAL A 429 -9.65 8.60 -12.69
C VAL A 429 -9.09 7.22 -13.01
N THR A 430 -9.39 6.74 -14.22
CA THR A 430 -8.88 5.48 -14.77
C THR A 430 -8.33 5.71 -16.18
N TYR A 431 -7.22 5.05 -16.51
CA TYR A 431 -6.57 5.03 -17.83
C TYR A 431 -5.57 3.88 -17.87
N ILE A 432 -5.19 3.47 -19.08
CA ILE A 432 -4.15 2.47 -19.34
C ILE A 432 -2.92 3.19 -19.89
N ILE A 433 -1.76 3.03 -19.25
CA ILE A 433 -0.46 3.51 -19.76
C ILE A 433 0.07 2.52 -20.80
N GLY A 434 0.66 3.03 -21.88
CA GLY A 434 1.27 2.23 -22.95
C GLY A 434 2.33 2.99 -23.74
N GLY A 435 2.66 2.51 -24.94
CA GLY A 435 3.79 3.00 -25.74
C GLY A 435 5.06 2.17 -25.50
N LYS A 436 5.92 2.05 -26.53
CA LYS A 436 7.06 1.09 -26.54
C LYS A 436 8.08 1.31 -25.41
N ASP A 437 8.20 2.54 -24.90
CA ASP A 437 9.23 2.92 -23.92
C ASP A 437 8.67 3.05 -22.51
N ALA A 438 7.37 2.85 -22.28
CA ALA A 438 6.74 3.11 -20.97
C ALA A 438 7.38 2.32 -19.81
N GLY A 439 7.89 1.11 -20.06
CA GLY A 439 8.62 0.31 -19.07
C GLY A 439 9.97 0.90 -18.63
N ASN A 440 10.47 1.94 -19.33
CA ASN A 440 11.70 2.65 -18.98
C ASN A 440 11.51 3.76 -17.94
N TYR A 441 10.25 4.04 -17.56
CA TYR A 441 9.87 5.17 -16.73
C TYR A 441 9.16 4.71 -15.44
N SER A 442 9.47 5.37 -14.33
CA SER A 442 8.75 5.19 -13.06
C SER A 442 7.59 6.17 -13.03
N LEU A 443 6.37 5.64 -13.17
CA LEU A 443 5.15 6.40 -13.47
C LEU A 443 4.14 6.27 -12.31
N ASN A 444 3.89 7.36 -11.60
CA ASN A 444 2.88 7.41 -10.54
C ASN A 444 1.46 7.52 -11.14
N VAL A 445 0.64 6.48 -10.97
CA VAL A 445 -0.74 6.47 -11.50
C VAL A 445 -1.65 7.38 -10.67
N VAL A 446 -2.07 8.49 -11.27
CA VAL A 446 -3.05 9.44 -10.70
C VAL A 446 -4.45 8.84 -10.71
N LYS A 447 -4.93 8.38 -9.54
CA LYS A 447 -6.27 7.77 -9.36
C LYS A 447 -7.39 8.77 -9.05
N THR A 448 -7.04 10.02 -8.72
CA THR A 448 -8.01 11.07 -8.40
C THR A 448 -7.57 12.42 -8.93
N ALA A 449 -8.51 13.17 -9.47
CA ALA A 449 -8.36 14.56 -9.87
C ALA A 449 -9.50 15.40 -9.27
N THR A 450 -9.53 16.70 -9.57
CA THR A 450 -10.72 17.55 -9.36
C THR A 450 -11.17 18.14 -10.69
N GLY A 451 -12.48 18.32 -10.84
CA GLY A 451 -13.10 18.96 -11.99
C GLY A 451 -14.18 19.94 -11.54
N LYS A 452 -14.40 20.98 -12.35
CA LYS A 452 -15.39 22.02 -12.08
C LYS A 452 -16.73 21.65 -12.73
N VAL A 453 -17.79 21.68 -11.92
CA VAL A 453 -19.18 21.49 -12.36
C VAL A 453 -19.90 22.82 -12.17
N ASN A 454 -20.11 23.54 -13.27
CA ASN A 454 -20.90 24.77 -13.29
C ASN A 454 -22.38 24.46 -13.04
N LYS A 455 -23.11 25.38 -12.41
CA LYS A 455 -24.57 25.27 -12.30
C LYS A 455 -25.24 25.33 -13.68
N ALA A 456 -26.33 24.59 -13.83
CA ALA A 456 -27.23 24.74 -14.96
C ALA A 456 -28.13 25.97 -14.76
N ASP A 457 -28.72 26.49 -15.82
CA ASP A 457 -29.79 27.47 -15.70
C ASP A 457 -31.15 26.74 -15.66
N LEU A 458 -32.06 27.21 -14.82
CA LEU A 458 -33.44 26.73 -14.70
C LEU A 458 -34.40 27.85 -15.08
N ASN A 459 -35.07 27.70 -16.23
CA ASN A 459 -35.95 28.71 -16.81
C ASN A 459 -37.42 28.40 -16.45
N VAL A 460 -37.91 28.99 -15.36
CA VAL A 460 -39.29 28.77 -14.88
C VAL A 460 -40.24 29.79 -15.50
N THR A 461 -41.24 29.29 -16.24
CA THR A 461 -42.29 30.08 -16.89
C THR A 461 -43.63 29.88 -16.18
N LEU A 462 -44.10 30.93 -15.51
CA LEU A 462 -45.41 31.07 -14.90
C LEU A 462 -46.41 31.68 -15.89
N THR A 463 -47.68 31.29 -15.78
CA THR A 463 -48.80 31.88 -16.53
C THR A 463 -49.82 32.50 -15.57
N ALA A 464 -50.25 33.74 -15.86
CA ALA A 464 -51.24 34.43 -15.04
C ALA A 464 -52.64 33.81 -15.20
N PRO A 465 -53.41 33.66 -14.10
CA PRO A 465 -54.83 33.30 -14.19
C PRO A 465 -55.66 34.48 -14.72
N ALA A 466 -56.91 34.21 -15.08
CA ALA A 466 -57.89 35.28 -15.28
C ALA A 466 -58.19 35.99 -13.94
N ALA A 467 -58.42 37.30 -13.98
CA ALA A 467 -58.71 38.07 -12.78
C ALA A 467 -60.11 37.72 -12.21
N VAL A 468 -60.14 37.16 -11.00
CA VAL A 468 -61.35 36.69 -10.31
C VAL A 468 -62.00 37.81 -9.48
N ILE A 469 -63.18 37.52 -8.94
CA ILE A 469 -63.83 38.31 -7.87
C ILE A 469 -63.68 37.53 -6.57
N TYR A 470 -63.51 38.22 -5.44
CA TYR A 470 -63.35 37.62 -4.13
C TYR A 470 -64.48 36.63 -3.80
N ASP A 471 -64.09 35.38 -3.53
CA ASP A 471 -64.96 34.23 -3.29
C ASP A 471 -64.61 33.49 -1.98
N GLY A 472 -63.56 33.94 -1.27
CA GLY A 472 -63.05 33.31 -0.05
C GLY A 472 -62.08 32.13 -0.27
N ASN A 473 -61.77 31.76 -1.52
CA ASN A 473 -60.86 30.65 -1.84
C ASN A 473 -59.40 31.12 -2.01
N THR A 474 -58.47 30.16 -2.01
CA THR A 474 -57.07 30.39 -2.38
C THR A 474 -56.89 30.38 -3.91
N HIS A 475 -56.18 31.37 -4.46
CA HIS A 475 -55.92 31.49 -5.90
C HIS A 475 -54.43 31.43 -6.23
N GLU A 476 -54.07 30.71 -7.29
CA GLU A 476 -52.68 30.48 -7.72
C GLU A 476 -52.45 30.79 -9.22
N VAL A 477 -51.23 30.56 -9.71
CA VAL A 477 -50.88 30.69 -11.14
C VAL A 477 -51.56 29.59 -11.98
N SER A 478 -52.00 29.90 -13.20
CA SER A 478 -52.80 28.95 -14.00
C SER A 478 -52.00 27.77 -14.57
N SER A 479 -50.68 27.93 -14.71
CA SER A 479 -49.75 26.85 -15.06
C SER A 479 -48.30 27.26 -14.83
N VAL A 480 -47.46 26.27 -14.53
CA VAL A 480 -46.00 26.38 -14.45
C VAL A 480 -45.37 25.48 -15.50
N LYS A 481 -44.24 25.91 -16.08
CA LYS A 481 -43.32 25.07 -16.85
C LYS A 481 -41.88 25.37 -16.44
N ASP A 482 -41.03 24.36 -16.45
CA ASP A 482 -39.58 24.50 -16.33
C ASP A 482 -38.86 23.53 -17.26
N ASP A 483 -37.57 23.75 -17.46
CA ASP A 483 -36.68 23.02 -18.37
C ASP A 483 -35.55 22.28 -17.64
N ARG A 484 -35.81 21.85 -16.40
CA ARG A 484 -34.84 21.14 -15.55
C ARG A 484 -34.16 19.96 -16.27
N VAL A 485 -32.97 19.61 -15.79
CA VAL A 485 -32.29 18.37 -16.18
C VAL A 485 -33.19 17.18 -15.84
N ALA A 486 -33.32 16.22 -16.77
CA ALA A 486 -34.21 15.07 -16.64
C ALA A 486 -33.98 14.23 -15.35
N ALA A 487 -32.76 14.20 -14.83
CA ALA A 487 -32.39 13.54 -13.57
C ALA A 487 -33.04 14.16 -12.32
N ASP A 488 -33.55 15.39 -12.40
CA ASP A 488 -34.26 16.10 -11.32
C ASP A 488 -35.78 16.14 -11.51
N SER A 489 -36.31 15.31 -12.42
CA SER A 489 -37.76 15.11 -12.57
C SER A 489 -38.40 14.73 -11.23
N GLY A 490 -39.47 15.43 -10.84
CA GLY A 490 -40.15 15.24 -9.56
C GLY A 490 -39.49 15.89 -8.33
N LYS A 491 -38.26 16.42 -8.41
CA LYS A 491 -37.62 17.10 -7.26
C LYS A 491 -38.23 18.48 -6.99
N PRO A 492 -38.35 18.92 -5.72
CA PRO A 492 -38.80 20.27 -5.37
C PRO A 492 -37.65 21.29 -5.52
N LEU A 493 -37.32 21.68 -6.76
CA LEU A 493 -36.22 22.61 -7.07
C LEU A 493 -36.55 24.08 -6.73
N TYR A 494 -37.83 24.45 -6.69
CA TYR A 494 -38.30 25.79 -6.37
C TYR A 494 -39.68 25.76 -5.71
N THR A 495 -40.02 26.82 -4.97
CA THR A 495 -41.39 27.15 -4.57
C THR A 495 -41.92 28.33 -5.40
N LEU A 496 -43.23 28.55 -5.37
CA LEU A 496 -43.85 29.79 -5.84
C LEU A 496 -44.06 30.73 -4.66
N THR A 497 -43.79 32.01 -4.86
CA THR A 497 -44.02 33.05 -3.85
C THR A 497 -44.90 34.16 -4.43
N TYR A 498 -45.83 34.66 -3.62
CA TYR A 498 -46.81 35.69 -3.95
C TYR A 498 -46.55 36.92 -3.09
N ASN A 499 -46.12 38.03 -3.71
CA ASN A 499 -45.57 39.19 -3.00
C ASN A 499 -44.48 38.78 -1.98
N ASN A 500 -43.57 37.88 -2.38
CA ASN A 500 -42.48 37.30 -1.59
C ASN A 500 -42.92 36.46 -0.37
N LYS A 501 -44.14 35.91 -0.37
CA LYS A 501 -44.66 34.98 0.67
C LYS A 501 -45.06 33.65 0.04
N ASP A 502 -44.84 32.53 0.74
CA ASP A 502 -45.23 31.20 0.27
C ASP A 502 -46.74 30.91 0.43
N ALA A 503 -47.49 31.76 1.16
CA ALA A 503 -48.93 31.62 1.34
C ALA A 503 -49.72 32.08 0.11
N LEU A 504 -50.74 31.30 -0.29
CA LEU A 504 -51.60 31.62 -1.44
C LEU A 504 -52.48 32.87 -1.18
N PRO A 505 -52.65 33.75 -2.18
CA PRO A 505 -53.65 34.82 -2.18
C PRO A 505 -55.07 34.33 -1.87
N VAL A 506 -55.80 35.10 -1.05
CA VAL A 506 -57.23 34.91 -0.71
C VAL A 506 -57.95 36.25 -0.70
N ASP A 507 -57.37 37.25 -0.05
CA ASP A 507 -57.90 38.62 0.02
C ASP A 507 -57.88 39.33 -1.36
N ALA A 508 -58.71 40.36 -1.51
CA ALA A 508 -58.71 41.19 -2.73
C ALA A 508 -57.39 41.98 -2.85
N GLY A 509 -56.81 42.01 -4.05
CA GLY A 509 -55.54 42.65 -4.31
C GLY A 509 -54.87 42.17 -5.60
N THR A 510 -53.64 42.65 -5.82
CA THR A 510 -52.73 42.18 -6.87
C THR A 510 -51.50 41.57 -6.23
N TYR A 511 -51.18 40.35 -6.66
CA TYR A 511 -50.13 39.51 -6.07
C TYR A 511 -49.12 39.13 -7.15
N SER A 512 -47.92 39.69 -7.03
CA SER A 512 -46.75 39.40 -7.85
C SER A 512 -46.24 37.99 -7.54
N ALA A 513 -46.58 37.03 -8.39
CA ALA A 513 -46.15 35.65 -8.31
C ALA A 513 -44.81 35.45 -9.04
N THR A 514 -43.84 34.84 -8.38
CA THR A 514 -42.54 34.45 -8.95
C THR A 514 -42.02 33.17 -8.31
N ALA A 515 -41.21 32.40 -9.04
CA ALA A 515 -40.52 31.24 -8.48
C ALA A 515 -39.31 31.67 -7.63
N LYS A 516 -38.93 30.82 -6.66
CA LYS A 516 -37.78 30.98 -5.76
C LYS A 516 -37.14 29.60 -5.55
N LEU A 517 -35.82 29.47 -5.69
CA LEU A 517 -35.14 28.18 -5.47
C LEU A 517 -35.32 27.69 -4.03
N THR A 518 -35.45 26.37 -3.88
CA THR A 518 -35.23 25.68 -2.61
C THR A 518 -33.73 25.46 -2.38
N ASP A 519 -33.36 25.03 -1.18
CA ASP A 519 -31.99 24.61 -0.88
C ASP A 519 -31.49 23.53 -1.85
N GLU A 520 -32.36 22.59 -2.27
CA GLU A 520 -32.03 21.55 -3.25
C GLU A 520 -31.77 22.13 -4.64
N GLY A 521 -32.64 23.01 -5.15
CA GLY A 521 -32.42 23.68 -6.43
C GLY A 521 -31.18 24.58 -6.43
N SER A 522 -30.94 25.28 -5.31
CA SER A 522 -29.82 26.21 -5.15
C SER A 522 -28.44 25.56 -5.26
N LYS A 523 -28.31 24.24 -5.03
CA LYS A 523 -27.06 23.49 -5.21
C LYS A 523 -26.63 23.53 -6.67
N ASN A 524 -27.55 23.20 -7.58
CA ASN A 524 -27.23 22.82 -8.96
C ASN A 524 -27.66 23.85 -10.02
N TYR A 525 -28.54 24.79 -9.66
CA TYR A 525 -29.16 25.71 -10.62
C TYR A 525 -28.99 27.19 -10.29
N ASN A 526 -28.91 28.00 -11.35
CA ASN A 526 -29.29 29.41 -11.34
C ASN A 526 -30.75 29.53 -11.76
N LEU A 527 -31.53 30.44 -11.19
CA LEU A 527 -32.96 30.57 -11.51
C LEU A 527 -33.25 31.79 -12.39
N ASN A 528 -33.81 31.52 -13.56
CA ASN A 528 -34.39 32.50 -14.47
C ASN A 528 -35.91 32.34 -14.42
N ALA A 529 -36.61 33.17 -13.65
CA ALA A 529 -38.07 33.11 -13.52
C ALA A 529 -38.73 34.39 -14.06
N ASN A 530 -39.88 34.26 -14.74
CA ASN A 530 -40.74 35.41 -15.01
C ASN A 530 -41.66 35.70 -13.82
N THR A 531 -42.08 36.95 -13.71
CA THR A 531 -43.07 37.41 -12.71
C THR A 531 -44.42 37.60 -13.37
N VAL A 532 -45.50 37.13 -12.74
CA VAL A 532 -46.88 37.29 -13.21
C VAL A 532 -47.80 37.78 -12.09
N ASN A 533 -48.89 38.46 -12.44
CA ASN A 533 -49.84 38.98 -11.45
C ASN A 533 -51.05 38.04 -11.31
N VAL A 534 -51.30 37.55 -10.09
CA VAL A 534 -52.62 37.02 -9.67
C VAL A 534 -53.46 38.20 -9.18
N VAL A 535 -54.70 38.33 -9.65
CA VAL A 535 -55.56 39.49 -9.36
C VAL A 535 -56.92 39.02 -8.84
N ILE A 536 -57.23 39.39 -7.60
CA ILE A 536 -58.51 39.14 -6.94
C ILE A 536 -59.19 40.50 -6.77
N LYS A 537 -60.36 40.69 -7.39
CA LYS A 537 -61.14 41.93 -7.29
C LYS A 537 -62.08 41.91 -6.09
N GLU A 538 -62.36 43.07 -5.53
CA GLU A 538 -63.36 43.22 -4.47
C GLU A 538 -64.75 42.75 -4.93
N ALA A 539 -65.46 42.03 -4.06
CA ALA A 539 -66.83 41.58 -4.30
C ALA A 539 -67.86 42.70 -4.04
N GLY A 540 -69.05 42.58 -4.63
CA GLY A 540 -70.17 43.47 -4.32
C GLY A 540 -70.81 43.15 -2.97
N MET A 541 -71.48 44.14 -2.39
CA MET A 541 -72.38 43.96 -1.24
C MET A 541 -73.74 44.61 -1.54
N SER A 542 -74.77 44.18 -0.80
CA SER A 542 -76.06 44.88 -0.75
C SER A 542 -76.47 45.16 0.70
N ALA A 543 -77.22 46.24 0.89
CA ALA A 543 -77.81 46.64 2.17
C ALA A 543 -79.28 47.01 1.93
N THR A 544 -80.15 46.73 2.91
CA THR A 544 -81.59 47.00 2.80
C THR A 544 -81.94 48.40 3.31
N ASP A 545 -82.74 49.17 2.56
CA ASP A 545 -83.36 50.41 3.04
C ASP A 545 -84.37 50.14 4.17
N MET A 546 -84.53 51.06 5.11
CA MET A 546 -85.31 50.89 6.34
C MET A 546 -86.21 52.11 6.64
N GLU A 547 -87.34 51.87 7.30
CA GLU A 547 -88.21 52.93 7.84
C GLU A 547 -88.34 52.82 9.36
N TYR A 548 -88.30 53.97 10.04
CA TYR A 548 -88.49 54.11 11.48
C TYR A 548 -89.57 55.15 11.79
N THR A 549 -90.41 54.87 12.79
CA THR A 549 -91.44 55.81 13.27
C THR A 549 -91.21 56.17 14.73
N VAL A 550 -91.56 57.40 15.12
CA VAL A 550 -91.41 57.96 16.47
C VAL A 550 -92.72 58.63 16.92
N ALA A 551 -93.09 58.55 18.20
CA ALA A 551 -94.34 59.14 18.70
C ALA A 551 -94.26 60.68 18.78
N PHE A 552 -95.30 61.40 18.34
CA PHE A 552 -95.26 62.85 18.14
C PHE A 552 -95.08 63.68 19.42
N MET A 553 -95.34 63.11 20.60
CA MET A 553 -95.13 63.78 21.89
C MET A 553 -93.69 63.64 22.43
N LEU A 554 -92.83 62.84 21.78
CA LEU A 554 -91.41 62.69 22.13
C LEU A 554 -90.53 63.68 21.34
N ALA A 555 -90.42 64.91 21.85
CA ALA A 555 -89.32 65.80 21.45
C ALA A 555 -88.05 65.44 22.25
N GLY A 556 -86.97 65.04 21.58
CA GLY A 556 -85.73 64.61 22.24
C GLY A 556 -84.88 63.64 21.43
N ALA A 557 -83.78 63.17 22.03
CA ALA A 557 -82.86 62.22 21.41
C ALA A 557 -83.49 60.83 21.20
N GLN A 558 -83.12 60.17 20.10
CA GLN A 558 -83.53 58.84 19.70
C GLN A 558 -82.29 58.02 19.29
N THR A 559 -82.34 56.72 19.58
CA THR A 559 -81.26 55.77 19.32
C THR A 559 -81.83 54.53 18.64
N ARG A 560 -81.19 54.07 17.56
CA ARG A 560 -81.54 52.85 16.81
C ARG A 560 -80.28 52.01 16.59
N PRO A 561 -80.30 50.69 16.79
CA PRO A 561 -79.11 49.86 16.63
C PRO A 561 -78.81 49.61 15.15
N LEU A 562 -77.55 49.65 14.75
CA LEU A 562 -77.13 49.44 13.36
C LEU A 562 -77.28 47.99 12.88
N SER A 563 -77.52 47.05 13.79
CA SER A 563 -77.87 45.66 13.48
C SER A 563 -79.17 45.50 12.70
N ASP A 564 -80.03 46.53 12.71
CA ASP A 564 -81.27 46.56 11.94
C ASP A 564 -81.01 46.63 10.43
N LEU A 565 -79.85 47.17 10.00
CA LEU A 565 -79.48 47.22 8.59
C LEU A 565 -78.89 45.86 8.15
N GLN A 566 -79.71 45.12 7.42
CA GLN A 566 -79.33 43.82 6.86
C GLN A 566 -78.29 43.98 5.75
N LEU A 567 -77.02 43.71 6.08
CA LEU A 567 -75.94 43.55 5.10
C LEU A 567 -75.96 42.15 4.49
N THR A 568 -75.74 42.05 3.18
CA THR A 568 -75.47 40.80 2.47
C THR A 568 -74.15 40.91 1.70
N PRO A 569 -73.17 40.00 1.93
CA PRO A 569 -73.16 38.98 2.99
C PRO A 569 -73.13 39.60 4.41
N ALA A 570 -73.67 38.86 5.37
CA ALA A 570 -73.67 39.25 6.78
C ALA A 570 -72.29 39.06 7.43
N ASN A 571 -72.07 39.70 8.58
CA ASN A 571 -70.83 39.59 9.39
C ASN A 571 -69.53 40.05 8.72
N VAL A 572 -69.59 40.85 7.65
CA VAL A 572 -68.43 41.57 7.11
C VAL A 572 -67.96 42.61 8.14
N SER A 573 -66.64 42.69 8.40
CA SER A 573 -66.08 43.74 9.26
C SER A 573 -65.86 45.03 8.48
N GLY A 574 -66.10 46.17 9.13
CA GLY A 574 -66.04 47.48 8.51
C GLY A 574 -66.64 48.57 9.38
N LYS A 575 -66.81 49.76 8.82
CA LYS A 575 -67.23 50.97 9.52
C LYS A 575 -68.48 51.57 8.89
N TRP A 576 -69.44 51.91 9.75
CA TRP A 576 -70.61 52.69 9.37
C TRP A 576 -70.34 54.19 9.47
N SER A 577 -70.92 54.94 8.54
CA SER A 577 -71.04 56.39 8.55
C SER A 577 -72.45 56.78 8.14
N VAL A 578 -72.90 57.98 8.50
CA VAL A 578 -74.22 58.50 8.14
C VAL A 578 -74.11 59.94 7.62
N VAL A 579 -74.93 60.25 6.61
CA VAL A 579 -75.15 61.61 6.10
C VAL A 579 -76.64 61.92 6.23
N THR A 580 -76.99 63.10 6.74
CA THR A 580 -78.38 63.57 6.81
C THR A 580 -78.76 64.18 5.46
N GLY A 581 -79.80 63.64 4.82
CA GLY A 581 -80.36 64.14 3.56
C GLY A 581 -81.51 65.11 3.80
N THR A 582 -82.66 64.84 3.18
CA THR A 582 -83.91 65.58 3.45
C THR A 582 -84.21 65.55 4.95
N ASN A 583 -84.49 66.69 5.58
CA ASN A 583 -84.78 66.75 7.01
C ASN A 583 -85.82 67.82 7.34
N GLU A 584 -87.02 67.39 7.74
CA GLU A 584 -88.11 68.28 8.18
C GLU A 584 -88.48 68.10 9.67
N ILE A 585 -87.97 67.05 10.33
CA ILE A 585 -88.42 66.61 11.67
C ILE A 585 -87.30 66.47 12.71
N LEU A 586 -86.02 66.44 12.30
CA LEU A 586 -84.88 66.30 13.20
C LEU A 586 -84.31 67.65 13.62
N ASP A 587 -83.69 67.68 14.79
CA ASP A 587 -82.94 68.83 15.32
C ASP A 587 -81.44 68.55 15.26
N GLY A 588 -80.78 69.11 14.24
CA GLY A 588 -79.40 68.79 13.87
C GLY A 588 -79.27 67.61 12.90
N GLU A 589 -78.03 67.11 12.76
CA GLU A 589 -77.70 65.95 11.92
C GLU A 589 -77.71 64.66 12.75
N ALA A 590 -78.02 63.53 12.10
CA ALA A 590 -77.81 62.21 12.68
C ALA A 590 -76.32 61.85 12.74
N LYS A 591 -75.91 61.05 13.73
CA LYS A 591 -74.55 60.53 13.89
C LYS A 591 -74.53 59.03 14.14
N ILE A 592 -73.38 58.40 13.93
CA ILE A 592 -73.09 57.06 14.47
C ILE A 592 -72.43 57.20 15.85
N ASP A 593 -72.87 56.41 16.81
CA ASP A 593 -72.33 56.36 18.17
C ASP A 593 -72.21 54.89 18.63
N GLY A 594 -70.99 54.35 18.58
CA GLY A 594 -70.72 52.93 18.77
C GLY A 594 -71.48 52.06 17.76
N ALA A 595 -72.35 51.19 18.28
CA ALA A 595 -73.19 50.30 17.48
C ALA A 595 -74.55 50.91 17.07
N ASN A 596 -74.77 52.21 17.28
CA ASN A 596 -76.07 52.85 17.09
C ASN A 596 -76.03 54.03 16.13
N LEU A 597 -77.15 54.23 15.42
CA LEU A 597 -77.57 55.48 14.80
C LEU A 597 -78.27 56.34 15.86
N VAL A 598 -77.89 57.62 15.98
CA VAL A 598 -78.44 58.57 16.95
C VAL A 598 -78.91 59.84 16.25
N PHE A 599 -80.12 60.31 16.54
CA PHE A 599 -80.71 61.54 15.99
C PHE A 599 -81.70 62.16 16.99
N ASN A 600 -81.95 63.47 16.92
CA ASN A 600 -82.90 64.15 17.81
C ASN A 600 -84.16 64.56 17.06
N ILE A 601 -85.35 64.38 17.66
CA ILE A 601 -86.63 64.91 17.14
C ILE A 601 -86.82 66.36 17.60
N LYS A 602 -87.23 67.22 16.65
CA LYS A 602 -87.42 68.65 16.84
C LYS A 602 -88.61 68.98 17.75
N SER A 603 -88.43 69.97 18.62
CA SER A 603 -89.50 70.46 19.49
C SER A 603 -90.51 71.34 18.73
N GLY A 604 -91.77 71.32 19.16
CA GLY A 604 -92.86 72.11 18.57
C GLY A 604 -93.60 71.45 17.39
N LEU A 605 -93.35 70.17 17.12
CA LEU A 605 -94.15 69.37 16.17
C LEU A 605 -95.57 69.12 16.72
N THR A 606 -96.53 68.90 15.81
CA THR A 606 -97.97 68.80 16.11
C THR A 606 -98.59 67.53 15.51
N THR A 607 -99.84 67.23 15.87
CA THR A 607 -100.60 66.12 15.27
C THR A 607 -100.84 66.26 13.77
N ALA A 608 -100.69 67.46 13.19
CA ALA A 608 -100.81 67.68 11.74
C ALA A 608 -99.54 67.28 10.96
N ASP A 609 -98.39 67.16 11.64
CA ASP A 609 -97.11 66.78 11.05
C ASP A 609 -96.98 65.24 10.88
N ILE A 610 -97.84 64.47 11.57
CA ILE A 610 -97.94 63.01 11.49
C ILE A 610 -98.20 62.57 10.05
N GLY A 611 -97.35 61.67 9.55
CA GLY A 611 -97.42 61.11 8.18
C GLY A 611 -97.08 62.07 7.03
N ASN A 612 -96.95 63.38 7.28
CA ASN A 612 -96.76 64.40 6.23
C ASN A 612 -95.31 64.89 6.08
N LYS A 613 -94.48 64.76 7.12
CA LYS A 613 -93.07 65.18 7.14
C LYS A 613 -92.16 64.01 7.48
N LYS A 614 -90.94 64.04 6.95
CA LYS A 614 -89.93 63.00 7.20
C LYS A 614 -88.50 63.53 7.35
N ALA A 615 -87.60 62.64 7.72
CA ALA A 615 -86.17 62.79 7.46
C ALA A 615 -85.61 61.55 6.76
N GLU A 616 -84.60 61.73 5.92
CA GLU A 616 -83.94 60.69 5.14
C GLU A 616 -82.45 60.72 5.48
N LEU A 617 -81.90 59.57 5.85
CA LEU A 617 -80.50 59.41 6.27
C LEU A 617 -79.83 58.40 5.36
N THR A 618 -78.70 58.74 4.73
CA THR A 618 -77.91 57.79 3.93
C THR A 618 -76.82 57.21 4.81
N LEU A 619 -76.89 55.91 5.10
CA LEU A 619 -75.89 55.18 5.85
C LEU A 619 -74.95 54.48 4.86
N THR A 620 -73.64 54.68 5.01
CA THR A 620 -72.61 54.02 4.18
C THR A 620 -71.80 53.07 5.05
N PHE A 621 -71.79 51.79 4.67
CA PHE A 621 -70.88 50.79 5.23
C PHE A 621 -69.63 50.68 4.35
N THR A 622 -68.46 50.85 4.96
CA THR A 622 -67.15 50.67 4.32
C THR A 622 -66.48 49.43 4.92
N PRO A 623 -66.39 48.31 4.19
CA PRO A 623 -65.67 47.12 4.62
C PRO A 623 -64.19 47.39 4.91
N ASP A 624 -63.58 46.62 5.83
CA ASP A 624 -62.14 46.75 6.10
C ASP A 624 -61.27 46.19 4.97
N LYS A 625 -61.79 45.23 4.18
CA LYS A 625 -61.17 44.63 2.99
C LYS A 625 -62.18 43.82 2.16
N ASN A 626 -61.74 43.33 1.00
CA ASN A 626 -62.36 42.29 0.15
C ASN A 626 -63.70 42.63 -0.53
N TYR A 627 -64.40 43.66 -0.07
CA TYR A 627 -65.73 44.04 -0.53
C TYR A 627 -65.80 45.54 -0.83
N ASN A 628 -66.55 45.90 -1.88
CA ASN A 628 -66.83 47.29 -2.23
C ASN A 628 -67.75 47.91 -1.16
N PRO A 629 -67.62 49.22 -0.84
CA PRO A 629 -68.55 49.93 0.04
C PRO A 629 -70.00 49.91 -0.47
N VAL A 630 -70.96 49.97 0.46
CA VAL A 630 -72.40 49.89 0.16
C VAL A 630 -73.19 50.93 0.98
N THR A 631 -74.28 51.43 0.40
CA THR A 631 -75.17 52.44 0.99
C THR A 631 -76.57 51.90 1.21
N ALA A 632 -77.23 52.36 2.27
CA ALA A 632 -78.67 52.18 2.49
C ALA A 632 -79.33 53.48 2.98
N THR A 633 -80.64 53.57 2.80
CA THR A 633 -81.48 54.72 3.14
C THR A 633 -82.32 54.40 4.37
N VAL A 634 -82.30 55.27 5.38
CA VAL A 634 -83.14 55.19 6.57
C VAL A 634 -84.11 56.37 6.56
N THR A 635 -85.41 56.10 6.49
CA THR A 635 -86.47 57.12 6.54
C THR A 635 -87.11 57.19 7.92
N VAL A 636 -87.28 58.39 8.48
CA VAL A 636 -87.86 58.63 9.82
C VAL A 636 -89.20 59.39 9.71
N THR A 637 -90.22 58.93 10.43
CA THR A 637 -91.62 59.41 10.39
C THR A 637 -92.27 59.51 11.80
N LEU A 638 -93.50 60.02 11.91
CA LEU A 638 -94.19 60.36 13.18
C LEU A 638 -95.55 59.62 13.38
N ALA A 639 -95.94 59.29 14.62
CA ALA A 639 -97.20 58.58 14.99
C ALA A 639 -97.80 58.91 16.39
N GLN A 640 -98.90 58.25 16.79
CA GLN A 640 -99.70 58.44 18.02
C GLN A 640 -99.50 57.32 19.09
N ASP A 641 -100.03 57.49 20.31
CA ASP A 641 -99.65 56.75 21.54
C ASP A 641 -100.70 55.76 22.15
N THR A 642 -100.28 54.89 23.08
CA THR A 642 -101.02 53.82 23.78
C THR A 642 -100.68 53.70 25.30
N TYR A 643 -101.32 52.79 26.04
CA TYR A 643 -101.19 52.64 27.52
C TYR A 643 -101.17 51.17 27.97
N THR A 644 -100.50 50.85 29.10
CA THR A 644 -100.50 49.51 29.72
C THR A 644 -100.32 49.55 31.26
N ASN A 645 -101.03 48.70 32.00
CA ASN A 645 -100.78 48.48 33.43
C ASN A 645 -99.79 47.33 33.66
N SER A 646 -98.96 47.46 34.70
CA SER A 646 -97.89 46.54 35.10
C SER A 646 -97.73 46.54 36.63
N ILE A 647 -96.77 45.81 37.18
CA ILE A 647 -96.40 45.86 38.60
C ILE A 647 -94.91 46.12 38.80
N VAL A 648 -94.57 46.74 39.93
CA VAL A 648 -93.21 46.87 40.46
C VAL A 648 -93.19 46.29 41.86
N GLY A 649 -92.21 45.43 42.15
CA GLY A 649 -92.25 44.49 43.27
C GLY A 649 -92.63 43.08 42.82
N THR A 650 -92.00 42.07 43.42
CA THR A 650 -92.08 40.68 42.96
C THR A 650 -93.30 39.95 43.48
N LEU A 651 -94.23 39.60 42.59
CA LEU A 651 -95.22 38.55 42.85
C LEU A 651 -94.66 37.18 42.42
N PRO A 652 -94.93 36.10 43.17
CA PRO A 652 -94.49 34.76 42.81
C PRO A 652 -95.19 34.28 41.53
N SER A 653 -94.43 33.73 40.57
CA SER A 653 -94.98 33.05 39.39
C SER A 653 -95.41 31.61 39.68
N GLN A 654 -94.86 31.01 40.75
CA GLN A 654 -95.27 29.73 41.31
C GLN A 654 -95.21 29.81 42.84
N VAL A 655 -96.07 29.07 43.55
CA VAL A 655 -96.05 28.97 45.02
C VAL A 655 -96.01 27.50 45.43
N LYS A 656 -95.31 27.17 46.51
CA LYS A 656 -95.23 25.79 47.00
C LYS A 656 -96.52 25.46 47.76
N LEU A 657 -97.00 24.23 47.60
CA LEU A 657 -98.26 23.76 48.18
C LEU A 657 -98.27 23.90 49.72
N GLY A 658 -99.00 24.90 50.23
CA GLY A 658 -99.17 25.21 51.65
C GLY A 658 -98.67 26.59 52.10
N ASP A 659 -97.91 27.30 51.26
CA ASP A 659 -97.38 28.63 51.59
C ASP A 659 -98.45 29.73 51.50
N ALA A 660 -98.28 30.83 52.24
CA ALA A 660 -99.15 32.01 52.18
C ALA A 660 -98.64 33.04 51.15
N LEU A 661 -99.54 33.91 50.66
CA LEU A 661 -99.19 35.00 49.74
C LEU A 661 -98.80 36.26 50.54
N ASP A 662 -97.67 36.86 50.19
CA ASP A 662 -97.26 38.19 50.64
C ASP A 662 -97.37 39.19 49.48
N PHE A 663 -97.82 40.40 49.78
CA PHE A 663 -97.96 41.53 48.85
C PHE A 663 -97.21 42.78 49.35
N THR A 664 -96.43 42.67 50.42
CA THR A 664 -95.69 43.77 51.04
C THR A 664 -94.67 44.35 50.06
N GLY A 665 -94.75 45.67 49.81
CA GLY A 665 -93.86 46.37 48.88
C GLY A 665 -94.18 46.19 47.40
N VAL A 666 -95.33 45.59 47.05
CA VAL A 666 -95.81 45.51 45.67
C VAL A 666 -96.58 46.78 45.30
N GLN A 667 -96.35 47.29 44.10
CA GLN A 667 -96.99 48.47 43.54
C GLN A 667 -97.57 48.15 42.16
N LEU A 668 -98.78 48.64 41.88
CA LEU A 668 -99.37 48.68 40.55
C LEU A 668 -98.82 49.90 39.81
N VAL A 669 -98.33 49.71 38.59
CA VAL A 669 -97.62 50.74 37.82
C VAL A 669 -98.22 50.90 36.43
N THR A 670 -98.80 52.07 36.20
CA THR A 670 -99.46 52.45 34.94
C THR A 670 -98.46 53.16 34.04
N LYS A 671 -98.21 52.58 32.86
CA LYS A 671 -97.16 52.99 31.92
C LYS A 671 -97.74 53.52 30.61
N PHE A 672 -97.09 54.57 30.10
CA PHE A 672 -97.45 55.31 28.89
C PHE A 672 -96.53 54.92 27.74
N GLY A 673 -97.08 54.61 26.55
CA GLY A 673 -96.31 54.19 25.38
C GLY A 673 -95.34 55.26 24.85
N SER A 674 -95.65 56.53 25.09
CA SER A 674 -94.84 57.71 24.76
C SER A 674 -93.66 57.92 25.69
N GLY A 675 -93.45 57.06 26.69
CA GLY A 675 -92.38 57.23 27.68
C GLY A 675 -92.61 58.40 28.63
N ALA A 676 -93.84 58.89 28.76
CA ALA A 676 -94.21 59.78 29.87
C ALA A 676 -94.00 59.06 31.23
N PRO A 677 -93.71 59.77 32.33
CA PRO A 677 -93.35 59.15 33.60
C PRO A 677 -94.43 58.22 34.15
N ASP A 678 -94.04 56.99 34.51
CA ASP A 678 -94.96 55.95 34.99
C ASP A 678 -95.60 56.33 36.34
N GLN A 679 -96.91 56.08 36.48
CA GLN A 679 -97.65 56.30 37.73
C GLN A 679 -97.58 55.06 38.62
N GLN A 680 -97.17 55.21 39.89
CA GLN A 680 -97.05 54.09 40.84
C GLN A 680 -98.09 54.18 41.98
N LEU A 681 -98.73 53.07 42.32
CA LEU A 681 -99.76 52.93 43.35
C LEU A 681 -99.46 51.72 44.26
N ASP A 682 -99.47 51.91 45.58
CA ASP A 682 -99.33 50.79 46.54
C ASP A 682 -100.55 49.85 46.47
N VAL A 683 -100.32 48.54 46.31
CA VAL A 683 -101.43 47.57 46.18
C VAL A 683 -102.12 47.23 47.51
N THR A 684 -101.47 47.55 48.64
CA THR A 684 -102.06 47.38 49.97
C THR A 684 -103.00 48.53 50.34
N ASP A 685 -102.94 49.65 49.62
CA ASP A 685 -103.88 50.77 49.75
C ASP A 685 -105.22 50.47 49.03
N ALA A 686 -106.10 49.77 49.76
CA ALA A 686 -107.42 49.36 49.30
C ALA A 686 -108.34 50.52 48.83
N ALA A 687 -108.01 51.77 49.14
CA ALA A 687 -108.74 52.94 48.65
C ALA A 687 -108.37 53.29 47.20
N LYS A 688 -107.16 52.92 46.74
CA LYS A 688 -106.65 53.19 45.38
C LYS A 688 -106.66 51.95 44.49
N VAL A 689 -106.30 50.79 45.05
CA VAL A 689 -106.21 49.51 44.34
C VAL A 689 -107.23 48.53 44.91
N GLU A 690 -107.84 47.70 44.07
CA GLU A 690 -108.63 46.54 44.53
C GLU A 690 -107.85 45.25 44.32
N VAL A 691 -107.86 44.33 45.30
CA VAL A 691 -107.12 43.06 45.24
C VAL A 691 -108.05 41.87 45.53
N THR A 692 -108.04 40.86 44.67
CA THR A 692 -108.84 39.63 44.82
C THR A 692 -108.05 38.38 44.45
N THR A 693 -108.23 37.26 45.16
CA THR A 693 -107.45 36.01 45.04
C THR A 693 -108.32 34.76 44.89
N THR A 694 -107.78 33.67 44.31
CA THR A 694 -108.48 32.37 44.14
C THR A 694 -107.79 31.18 44.83
N TYR A 695 -106.80 31.45 45.68
CA TYR A 695 -105.96 30.47 46.37
C TYR A 695 -106.27 30.40 47.87
N ASP A 696 -106.33 29.18 48.40
CA ASP A 696 -106.45 28.86 49.83
C ASP A 696 -105.20 28.07 50.23
N HIS A 697 -104.45 28.60 51.19
CA HIS A 697 -103.18 28.02 51.65
C HIS A 697 -103.33 26.73 52.47
N THR A 698 -104.56 26.32 52.80
CA THR A 698 -104.85 25.08 53.53
C THR A 698 -105.23 23.90 52.63
N ALA A 699 -105.46 24.15 51.34
CA ALA A 699 -105.83 23.14 50.35
C ALA A 699 -104.64 22.28 49.90
N LYS A 700 -104.90 21.02 49.51
CA LYS A 700 -103.91 20.05 49.01
C LYS A 700 -103.91 19.87 47.48
N GLU A 701 -104.48 20.82 46.75
CA GLU A 701 -104.69 20.72 45.30
C GLU A 701 -103.63 21.49 44.50
N ILE A 702 -103.08 20.82 43.49
CA ILE A 702 -102.05 21.35 42.57
C ILE A 702 -102.77 21.97 41.37
N GLY A 703 -102.41 23.19 40.95
CA GLY A 703 -103.05 23.84 39.81
C GLY A 703 -102.76 25.34 39.68
N VAL A 704 -103.29 25.98 38.64
CA VAL A 704 -103.14 27.42 38.41
C VAL A 704 -104.14 28.21 39.26
N LYS A 705 -103.65 29.30 39.85
CA LYS A 705 -104.40 30.24 40.69
C LYS A 705 -104.12 31.68 40.22
N THR A 706 -104.90 32.63 40.73
CA THR A 706 -104.85 34.05 40.31
C THR A 706 -104.93 35.00 41.49
N VAL A 707 -104.22 36.11 41.36
CA VAL A 707 -104.52 37.38 42.03
C VAL A 707 -104.79 38.46 40.97
N THR A 708 -105.77 39.32 41.19
CA THR A 708 -106.08 40.47 40.29
C THR A 708 -106.04 41.76 41.08
N PHE A 709 -105.39 42.76 40.49
CA PHE A 709 -105.24 44.14 40.97
C PHE A 709 -106.02 45.08 40.03
N THR A 710 -106.71 46.09 40.56
CA THR A 710 -107.51 47.05 39.76
C THR A 710 -107.21 48.50 40.13
N ASP A 711 -106.83 49.33 39.16
CA ASP A 711 -106.69 50.79 39.34
C ASP A 711 -108.08 51.46 39.34
N LYS A 712 -108.47 52.05 40.48
CA LYS A 712 -109.79 52.68 40.65
C LYS A 712 -109.90 54.08 40.03
N ALA A 713 -108.78 54.71 39.66
CA ALA A 713 -108.75 56.07 39.14
C ALA A 713 -108.67 56.10 37.60
N ASN A 714 -107.80 55.30 36.99
CA ASN A 714 -107.52 55.33 35.55
C ASN A 714 -108.44 54.40 34.74
N GLY A 715 -109.76 54.54 34.92
CA GLY A 715 -110.77 53.87 34.10
C GLY A 715 -111.01 52.38 34.42
N GLY A 716 -110.55 51.87 35.56
CA GLY A 716 -110.83 50.49 36.00
C GLY A 716 -109.94 49.42 35.34
N ILE A 717 -108.78 49.80 34.80
CA ILE A 717 -107.86 48.88 34.13
C ILE A 717 -107.26 47.91 35.15
N THR A 718 -107.34 46.61 34.85
CA THR A 718 -106.86 45.53 35.72
C THR A 718 -105.46 45.04 35.34
N TYR A 719 -104.76 44.48 36.31
CA TYR A 719 -103.59 43.63 36.12
C TYR A 719 -103.85 42.30 36.84
N THR A 720 -103.90 41.19 36.10
CA THR A 720 -104.09 39.85 36.66
C THR A 720 -102.79 39.07 36.59
N HIS A 721 -102.38 38.50 37.72
CA HIS A 721 -101.20 37.66 37.86
C HIS A 721 -101.63 36.21 38.15
N THR A 722 -101.46 35.34 37.16
CA THR A 722 -101.57 33.88 37.35
C THR A 722 -100.29 33.34 37.98
N PHE A 723 -100.45 32.44 38.95
CA PHE A 723 -99.35 31.67 39.52
C PHE A 723 -99.73 30.19 39.66
N THR A 724 -98.77 29.29 39.47
CA THR A 724 -99.02 27.85 39.58
C THR A 724 -98.66 27.34 40.97
N VAL A 725 -99.58 26.67 41.65
CA VAL A 725 -99.27 25.91 42.86
C VAL A 725 -98.49 24.66 42.45
N VAL A 726 -97.27 24.50 42.95
CA VAL A 726 -96.38 23.37 42.64
C VAL A 726 -96.21 22.44 43.85
N ASP A 727 -96.20 21.13 43.56
CA ASP A 727 -95.76 20.11 44.51
C ASP A 727 -94.23 20.04 44.54
N VAL A 728 -93.68 19.58 45.66
CA VAL A 728 -92.23 19.62 45.93
C VAL A 728 -91.72 18.26 46.38
N LEU A 729 -90.44 18.02 46.09
CA LEU A 729 -89.75 16.77 46.41
C LEU A 729 -89.69 16.55 47.92
N GLU A 730 -90.06 15.35 48.36
CA GLU A 730 -89.95 14.89 49.76
C GLU A 730 -88.68 14.05 49.97
N GLY A 731 -88.21 13.36 48.92
CA GLY A 731 -86.90 12.70 48.91
C GLY A 731 -86.70 11.72 47.76
N VAL A 732 -85.53 11.08 47.73
CA VAL A 732 -85.21 9.95 46.85
C VAL A 732 -84.98 8.71 47.69
N LYS A 733 -85.50 7.55 47.26
CA LYS A 733 -85.35 6.27 47.96
C LYS A 733 -85.11 5.13 46.99
N LEU A 734 -84.39 4.12 47.46
CA LEU A 734 -84.33 2.81 46.82
C LEU A 734 -85.64 2.06 47.04
N ALA A 735 -85.96 1.11 46.15
CA ALA A 735 -87.13 0.24 46.27
C ALA A 735 -86.97 -0.83 47.38
N ALA A 736 -85.75 -1.06 47.85
CA ALA A 736 -85.39 -1.85 49.02
C ALA A 736 -84.12 -1.26 49.65
N ASP A 737 -84.02 -1.27 50.99
CA ASP A 737 -82.98 -0.57 51.74
C ASP A 737 -81.63 -1.32 51.73
N GLN A 738 -80.92 -1.28 50.59
CA GLN A 738 -79.52 -1.75 50.48
C GLN A 738 -78.55 -0.56 50.55
N ILE A 739 -77.78 -0.49 51.63
CA ILE A 739 -76.81 0.57 51.93
C ILE A 739 -75.34 0.16 51.73
N GLU A 740 -75.09 -1.13 51.47
CA GLU A 740 -73.76 -1.70 51.22
C GLU A 740 -73.80 -2.63 50.00
N TYR A 741 -72.79 -2.52 49.13
CA TYR A 741 -72.66 -3.30 47.90
C TYR A 741 -71.27 -3.94 47.83
N ASN A 742 -71.21 -5.26 47.63
CA ASN A 742 -69.96 -6.02 47.67
C ASN A 742 -69.58 -6.50 46.27
N TYR A 743 -68.39 -6.12 45.80
CA TYR A 743 -67.92 -6.43 44.44
C TYR A 743 -66.70 -7.38 44.46
N LYS A 744 -66.58 -8.21 43.43
CA LYS A 744 -65.46 -9.15 43.26
C LYS A 744 -64.70 -8.88 41.96
N LEU A 745 -63.37 -8.84 42.06
CA LEU A 745 -62.50 -8.62 40.92
C LEU A 745 -62.54 -9.80 39.93
N LYS A 746 -62.49 -9.48 38.63
CA LYS A 746 -62.47 -10.37 37.44
C LYS A 746 -63.80 -10.85 36.83
N GLU A 747 -64.97 -10.40 37.31
CA GLU A 747 -66.23 -10.56 36.55
C GLU A 747 -66.54 -9.27 35.79
N ALA A 748 -66.84 -9.37 34.48
CA ALA A 748 -67.01 -8.20 33.60
C ALA A 748 -68.47 -7.75 33.53
N SER A 749 -68.89 -6.96 34.53
CA SER A 749 -70.24 -6.38 34.65
C SER A 749 -70.15 -4.92 35.10
N SER A 750 -70.91 -4.02 34.46
CA SER A 750 -71.11 -2.63 34.94
C SER A 750 -71.97 -2.59 36.21
N ILE A 751 -71.93 -1.49 36.96
CA ILE A 751 -72.73 -1.34 38.19
C ILE A 751 -74.20 -1.01 37.85
N GLY A 752 -74.94 -2.04 37.49
CA GLY A 752 -76.34 -1.97 37.04
C GLY A 752 -77.35 -1.76 38.18
N PHE A 753 -77.95 -0.57 38.24
CA PHE A 753 -79.06 -0.26 39.15
C PHE A 753 -80.44 -0.48 38.48
N ASP A 754 -80.82 -1.73 38.17
CA ASP A 754 -82.04 -2.04 37.39
C ASP A 754 -83.34 -1.50 38.05
N ASP A 755 -83.86 -0.37 37.58
CA ASP A 755 -85.15 0.27 37.91
C ASP A 755 -85.53 0.41 39.40
N LYS A 756 -84.52 0.35 40.29
CA LYS A 756 -84.68 0.31 41.75
C LYS A 756 -84.66 1.69 42.43
N VAL A 757 -84.37 2.79 41.72
CA VAL A 757 -84.29 4.16 42.30
C VAL A 757 -85.57 4.96 42.00
N ARG A 758 -86.13 5.64 43.01
CA ARG A 758 -87.40 6.40 42.88
C ARG A 758 -87.38 7.74 43.62
N ALA A 759 -87.87 8.79 42.97
CA ALA A 759 -88.20 10.06 43.62
C ALA A 759 -89.62 10.01 44.22
N VAL A 760 -89.83 10.75 45.32
CA VAL A 760 -91.08 10.86 46.08
C VAL A 760 -91.39 12.33 46.36
N TYR A 761 -92.62 12.78 46.09
CA TYR A 761 -93.08 14.16 46.29
C TYR A 761 -94.10 14.26 47.43
N LYS A 762 -94.30 15.45 48.01
CA LYS A 762 -95.16 15.65 49.20
C LYS A 762 -96.64 15.34 48.98
N SER A 763 -97.12 15.29 47.73
CA SER A 763 -98.45 14.73 47.41
C SER A 763 -98.57 13.20 47.65
N GLY A 764 -97.45 12.50 47.85
CA GLY A 764 -97.34 11.04 47.88
C GLY A 764 -97.06 10.39 46.52
N ALA A 765 -96.96 11.18 45.45
CA ALA A 765 -96.61 10.69 44.12
C ALA A 765 -95.17 10.14 44.04
N LYS A 766 -94.92 9.20 43.12
CA LYS A 766 -93.62 8.54 42.94
C LYS A 766 -93.23 8.44 41.46
N LYS A 767 -91.97 8.76 41.15
CA LYS A 767 -91.38 8.73 39.80
C LYS A 767 -90.19 7.77 39.79
N ALA A 768 -90.10 6.91 38.78
CA ALA A 768 -88.92 6.08 38.55
C ALA A 768 -87.83 6.91 37.84
N LEU A 769 -86.56 6.64 38.13
CA LEU A 769 -85.41 7.36 37.58
C LEU A 769 -84.53 6.41 36.77
N ASN A 770 -84.13 6.82 35.56
CA ASN A 770 -83.18 6.05 34.75
C ASN A 770 -81.75 6.35 35.19
N HIS A 771 -80.80 5.45 34.94
CA HIS A 771 -79.38 5.65 35.27
C HIS A 771 -78.80 6.94 34.66
N ALA A 772 -79.19 7.31 33.43
CA ALA A 772 -78.72 8.54 32.77
C ALA A 772 -79.27 9.85 33.38
N ASP A 773 -80.35 9.79 34.19
CA ASP A 773 -80.95 10.95 34.87
C ASP A 773 -80.36 11.16 36.28
N VAL A 774 -79.34 10.38 36.66
CA VAL A 774 -78.78 10.27 38.01
C VAL A 774 -77.27 10.42 37.94
N VAL A 775 -76.70 11.31 38.76
CA VAL A 775 -75.24 11.54 38.77
C VAL A 775 -74.60 10.68 39.86
N LEU A 776 -73.84 9.66 39.44
CA LEU A 776 -72.98 8.88 40.32
C LEU A 776 -71.68 9.63 40.57
N THR A 777 -71.43 9.95 41.84
CA THR A 777 -70.25 10.69 42.28
C THR A 777 -69.54 9.89 43.37
N MET A 778 -68.21 9.77 43.29
CA MET A 778 -67.41 9.20 44.38
C MET A 778 -67.33 10.19 45.55
N SER A 779 -66.95 9.72 46.74
CA SER A 779 -66.82 10.55 47.95
C SER A 779 -65.77 11.67 47.87
N ASP A 780 -64.90 11.66 46.84
CA ASP A 780 -63.95 12.74 46.51
C ASP A 780 -64.53 13.84 45.59
N GLY A 781 -65.78 13.67 45.11
CA GLY A 781 -66.43 14.58 44.17
C GLY A 781 -66.24 14.23 42.70
N THR A 782 -65.53 13.15 42.35
CA THR A 782 -65.34 12.74 40.95
C THR A 782 -66.60 12.08 40.37
N VAL A 783 -66.99 12.52 39.16
CA VAL A 783 -68.11 11.93 38.41
C VAL A 783 -67.64 10.68 37.67
N VAL A 784 -68.36 9.58 37.88
CA VAL A 784 -68.09 8.27 37.27
C VAL A 784 -68.70 8.19 35.88
N ASP A 785 -67.95 7.67 34.91
CA ASP A 785 -68.42 7.38 33.56
C ASP A 785 -68.09 5.93 33.16
N SER A 786 -68.75 5.41 32.11
CA SER A 786 -68.64 4.01 31.70
C SER A 786 -67.27 3.63 31.10
N ALA A 787 -66.39 4.59 30.80
CA ALA A 787 -65.01 4.30 30.42
C ALA A 787 -64.06 4.26 31.64
N LYS A 788 -64.46 4.90 32.75
CA LYS A 788 -63.75 4.87 34.04
C LYS A 788 -64.09 3.65 34.90
N GLU A 789 -65.32 3.12 34.86
CA GLU A 789 -65.75 1.94 35.66
C GLU A 789 -64.70 0.81 35.62
N ALA A 790 -64.27 0.41 34.42
CA ALA A 790 -63.36 -0.71 34.22
C ALA A 790 -61.89 -0.45 34.65
N ARG A 791 -61.53 0.78 35.03
CA ARG A 791 -60.18 1.15 35.48
C ARG A 791 -60.08 1.44 36.98
N LEU A 792 -61.09 2.04 37.61
CA LEU A 792 -60.99 2.40 39.03
C LEU A 792 -60.93 1.20 39.98
N LEU A 793 -61.69 0.13 39.70
CA LEU A 793 -61.88 -0.98 40.66
C LEU A 793 -60.69 -1.95 40.80
N ASN A 794 -59.60 -1.77 40.02
CA ASN A 794 -58.36 -2.54 40.21
C ASN A 794 -57.47 -2.00 41.36
N THR A 795 -57.82 -0.84 41.92
CA THR A 795 -57.12 -0.22 43.06
C THR A 795 -57.77 -0.68 44.37
N LEU A 796 -56.98 -1.15 45.34
CA LEU A 796 -57.48 -1.77 46.57
C LEU A 796 -58.11 -0.76 47.54
N GLY A 797 -59.41 -0.89 47.82
CA GLY A 797 -60.09 -0.09 48.85
C GLY A 797 -61.62 -0.22 48.87
N THR A 798 -62.22 0.29 49.95
CA THR A 798 -63.66 0.58 50.05
C THR A 798 -63.89 2.06 49.69
N ALA A 799 -64.91 2.33 48.89
CA ALA A 799 -65.31 3.68 48.48
C ALA A 799 -66.80 3.92 48.71
N THR A 800 -67.18 5.15 49.04
CA THR A 800 -68.59 5.56 49.10
C THR A 800 -68.98 6.24 47.80
N ILE A 801 -70.10 5.81 47.21
CA ILE A 801 -70.71 6.41 46.02
C ILE A 801 -71.96 7.18 46.45
N THR A 802 -71.95 8.48 46.22
CA THR A 802 -73.11 9.35 46.40
C THR A 802 -73.97 9.30 45.15
N ILE A 803 -75.18 8.75 45.27
CA ILE A 803 -76.23 8.83 44.26
C ILE A 803 -76.89 10.22 44.39
N THR A 804 -76.69 11.09 43.40
CA THR A 804 -77.31 12.42 43.36
C THR A 804 -78.43 12.50 42.34
N TYR A 805 -79.59 13.01 42.77
CA TYR A 805 -80.65 13.49 41.90
C TYR A 805 -80.94 14.97 42.16
N THR A 806 -81.40 15.69 41.16
CA THR A 806 -81.75 17.11 41.28
C THR A 806 -82.93 17.41 40.37
N GLU A 807 -84.12 17.54 40.95
CA GLU A 807 -85.30 17.97 40.21
C GLU A 807 -85.25 19.50 40.09
N LYS A 808 -85.32 20.02 38.86
CA LYS A 808 -85.36 21.46 38.60
C LYS A 808 -86.81 21.89 38.37
N TYR A 809 -87.30 22.80 39.19
CA TYR A 809 -88.63 23.37 39.07
C TYR A 809 -88.67 24.43 37.97
N PHE A 810 -89.88 24.77 37.51
CA PHE A 810 -90.08 25.73 36.42
C PHE A 810 -89.80 27.19 36.80
N ASP A 811 -89.72 27.51 38.09
CA ASP A 811 -89.20 28.80 38.60
C ASP A 811 -87.66 28.91 38.48
N GLY A 812 -86.98 27.85 38.03
CA GLY A 812 -85.53 27.78 37.89
C GLY A 812 -84.78 27.33 39.13
N THR A 813 -85.45 27.23 40.29
CA THR A 813 -84.89 26.62 41.50
C THR A 813 -84.81 25.09 41.35
N SER A 814 -84.01 24.45 42.19
CA SER A 814 -83.82 23.00 42.12
C SER A 814 -83.56 22.40 43.49
N ASP A 815 -84.41 21.46 43.91
CA ASP A 815 -84.16 20.67 45.12
C ASP A 815 -83.24 19.50 44.75
N LYS A 816 -82.00 19.54 45.26
CA LYS A 816 -81.04 18.43 45.19
C LYS A 816 -81.26 17.49 46.37
N GLN A 817 -81.30 16.20 46.10
CA GLN A 817 -81.33 15.14 47.11
C GLN A 817 -80.26 14.10 46.76
N SER A 818 -79.53 13.66 47.77
CA SER A 818 -78.41 12.72 47.62
C SER A 818 -78.53 11.60 48.66
N ILE A 819 -78.14 10.39 48.28
CA ILE A 819 -78.08 9.23 49.17
C ILE A 819 -76.75 8.50 48.94
N ASP A 820 -76.04 8.23 50.03
CA ASP A 820 -74.74 7.56 49.99
C ASP A 820 -74.92 6.03 50.12
N ILE A 821 -74.16 5.29 49.32
CA ILE A 821 -74.02 3.83 49.40
C ILE A 821 -72.53 3.46 49.46
N THR A 822 -72.18 2.46 50.26
CA THR A 822 -70.79 2.02 50.42
C THR A 822 -70.49 0.81 49.55
N VAL A 823 -69.39 0.86 48.79
CA VAL A 823 -68.95 -0.20 47.88
C VAL A 823 -67.58 -0.71 48.32
N SER A 824 -67.48 -2.00 48.66
CA SER A 824 -66.26 -2.61 49.22
C SER A 824 -65.60 -3.58 48.25
N VAL A 825 -64.27 -3.44 48.08
CA VAL A 825 -63.39 -4.37 47.34
C VAL A 825 -62.20 -4.73 48.25
N THR A 826 -62.04 -6.02 48.57
CA THR A 826 -61.18 -6.47 49.67
C THR A 826 -60.03 -7.39 49.25
N ALA A 827 -58.82 -7.05 49.73
CA ALA A 827 -57.66 -7.95 49.92
C ALA A 827 -56.78 -7.40 51.07
N ASP A 828 -55.99 -8.26 51.73
CA ASP A 828 -55.47 -7.99 53.08
C ASP A 828 -54.03 -7.38 53.16
N PRO A 829 -53.70 -6.58 54.21
CA PRO A 829 -52.35 -6.01 54.48
C PRO A 829 -51.46 -6.97 55.31
N VAL A 830 -50.20 -6.74 55.75
CA VAL A 830 -49.47 -5.61 56.40
C VAL A 830 -47.94 -5.98 56.47
N LYS A 831 -46.90 -5.19 56.80
CA LYS A 831 -46.67 -3.76 57.17
C LYS A 831 -45.25 -3.25 56.69
N PRO A 832 -44.25 -2.68 57.45
CA PRO A 832 -43.23 -1.79 56.83
C PRO A 832 -41.73 -2.06 57.19
N ASP A 833 -41.00 -2.90 56.45
CA ASP A 833 -39.59 -3.25 56.75
C ASP A 833 -38.61 -3.20 55.56
N GLY A 834 -38.96 -2.47 54.49
CA GLY A 834 -38.00 -2.06 53.45
C GLY A 834 -37.92 -2.94 52.21
N LYS A 835 -39.06 -3.43 51.71
CA LYS A 835 -39.20 -3.91 50.32
C LYS A 835 -40.39 -3.25 49.59
N PRO A 836 -40.38 -3.22 48.24
CA PRO A 836 -40.91 -2.06 47.52
C PRO A 836 -42.43 -2.05 47.27
N ASN A 837 -42.88 -0.85 46.93
CA ASN A 837 -44.11 -0.52 46.23
C ASN A 837 -44.39 -1.42 45.01
N ALA A 838 -45.64 -1.83 44.86
CA ALA A 838 -46.27 -2.07 43.56
C ALA A 838 -47.26 -0.90 43.34
N GLU A 839 -47.23 -0.16 42.23
CA GLU A 839 -46.51 -0.36 40.97
C GLU A 839 -45.59 0.84 40.63
N GLY A 840 -44.33 0.59 40.26
CA GLY A 840 -43.47 1.57 39.58
C GLY A 840 -42.26 2.12 40.35
N PHE A 841 -41.09 1.51 40.11
CA PHE A 841 -39.71 2.01 40.32
C PHE A 841 -39.36 2.70 41.66
N ALA A 842 -38.12 3.20 41.78
CA ALA A 842 -37.56 3.75 43.01
C ALA A 842 -36.86 5.10 42.78
N VAL A 843 -37.09 6.05 43.69
CA VAL A 843 -36.55 7.42 43.67
C VAL A 843 -36.06 7.82 45.07
N THR A 844 -35.02 8.65 45.13
CA THR A 844 -34.40 9.13 46.39
C THR A 844 -34.01 10.61 46.25
N PRO A 845 -34.53 11.50 47.12
CA PRO A 845 -34.18 12.92 47.09
C PRO A 845 -32.74 13.19 47.57
N ILE A 846 -32.06 14.16 46.94
CA ILE A 846 -30.74 14.68 47.33
C ILE A 846 -30.82 16.22 47.43
N PRO A 847 -31.17 16.78 48.60
CA PRO A 847 -31.30 18.23 48.77
C PRO A 847 -29.95 18.96 48.77
N ASP A 848 -29.99 20.26 48.45
CA ASP A 848 -28.85 21.15 48.60
C ASP A 848 -28.35 21.20 50.04
N ALA A 849 -27.03 21.34 50.22
CA ALA A 849 -26.37 21.25 51.53
C ALA A 849 -26.94 22.25 52.56
N GLY A 850 -27.72 21.73 53.52
CA GLY A 850 -28.34 22.51 54.59
C GLY A 850 -29.81 22.91 54.35
N LYS A 851 -30.49 22.30 53.37
CA LYS A 851 -31.94 22.47 53.12
C LYS A 851 -32.66 21.12 53.11
N GLU A 852 -33.99 21.17 53.14
CA GLU A 852 -34.88 20.05 52.80
C GLU A 852 -35.40 20.24 51.36
N MET A 853 -35.89 19.17 50.72
CA MET A 853 -36.41 19.25 49.35
C MET A 853 -37.70 20.05 49.29
N GLU A 854 -37.75 21.09 48.45
CA GLU A 854 -38.95 21.86 48.17
C GLU A 854 -39.59 21.42 46.87
N TYR A 855 -40.78 20.82 46.95
CA TYR A 855 -41.62 20.51 45.80
C TYR A 855 -42.64 21.62 45.56
N LYS A 856 -42.89 21.95 44.30
CA LYS A 856 -43.77 23.05 43.87
C LYS A 856 -44.81 22.57 42.87
N ASP A 857 -46.06 23.01 43.03
CA ASP A 857 -47.08 22.80 42.00
C ASP A 857 -46.84 23.70 40.77
N GLY A 858 -47.55 23.43 39.67
CA GLY A 858 -47.53 24.26 38.45
C GLY A 858 -48.00 25.72 38.60
N THR A 859 -48.25 26.20 39.83
CA THR A 859 -48.52 27.60 40.17
C THR A 859 -47.54 28.18 41.21
N GLY A 860 -46.56 27.40 41.69
CA GLY A 860 -45.49 27.83 42.59
C GLY A 860 -45.73 27.60 44.09
N ASN A 861 -46.84 26.97 44.48
CA ASN A 861 -47.15 26.63 45.88
C ASN A 861 -46.35 25.41 46.34
N ASN A 862 -46.03 25.30 47.64
CA ASN A 862 -45.36 24.11 48.18
C ASN A 862 -46.30 22.89 48.14
N VAL A 863 -45.75 21.73 47.81
CA VAL A 863 -46.38 20.41 47.91
C VAL A 863 -45.65 19.60 48.98
N GLU A 864 -46.38 18.90 49.85
CA GLU A 864 -45.78 18.09 50.93
C GLU A 864 -45.13 16.81 50.35
N PRO A 865 -43.93 16.39 50.81
CA PRO A 865 -43.17 15.31 50.18
C PRO A 865 -43.91 13.96 50.08
N GLU A 866 -44.75 13.62 51.06
CA GLU A 866 -45.61 12.44 51.05
C GLU A 866 -46.63 12.42 49.91
N ASN A 867 -46.99 13.58 49.37
CA ASN A 867 -48.01 13.73 48.34
C ASN A 867 -47.39 13.80 46.92
N VAL A 868 -46.08 13.57 46.76
CA VAL A 868 -45.38 13.60 45.46
C VAL A 868 -45.13 12.19 44.94
N GLN A 869 -45.67 11.88 43.77
CA GLN A 869 -45.54 10.59 43.09
C GLN A 869 -44.71 10.74 41.81
N GLY A 870 -43.66 9.93 41.68
CA GLY A 870 -42.89 9.81 40.43
C GLY A 870 -43.55 8.81 39.48
N LYS A 871 -43.68 9.16 38.20
CA LYS A 871 -44.21 8.27 37.16
C LYS A 871 -43.30 8.21 35.93
N LEU A 872 -42.96 6.99 35.54
CA LEU A 872 -42.29 6.63 34.29
C LEU A 872 -43.35 6.27 33.23
N ALA A 873 -43.11 6.61 31.97
CA ALA A 873 -43.92 6.20 30.83
C ALA A 873 -43.14 6.32 29.51
N ASP A 874 -43.42 5.40 28.58
CA ASP A 874 -42.89 5.34 27.23
C ASP A 874 -43.00 6.70 26.51
N ALA A 875 -41.91 7.17 25.90
CA ALA A 875 -41.89 8.39 25.10
C ALA A 875 -41.76 8.10 23.60
N ALA A 876 -42.28 8.98 22.75
CA ALA A 876 -42.07 8.90 21.31
C ALA A 876 -40.65 9.40 20.94
N PRO A 877 -39.91 8.76 20.00
CA PRO A 877 -38.54 9.14 19.65
C PRO A 877 -38.31 10.62 19.31
N GLY A 878 -39.32 11.23 18.67
CA GLY A 878 -39.55 12.68 18.68
C GLY A 878 -38.35 13.54 18.29
N ALA A 879 -38.09 14.58 19.08
CA ALA A 879 -36.95 15.49 18.86
C ALA A 879 -35.59 14.85 19.22
N LEU A 880 -35.58 13.88 20.14
CA LEU A 880 -34.36 13.29 20.70
C LEU A 880 -33.63 12.37 19.71
N GLU A 881 -34.35 11.68 18.81
CA GLU A 881 -33.75 10.81 17.80
C GLU A 881 -32.69 11.53 16.95
N GLY A 882 -32.94 12.81 16.64
CA GLY A 882 -32.03 13.68 15.87
C GLY A 882 -30.81 14.20 16.64
N GLU A 883 -30.75 13.98 17.96
CA GLU A 883 -29.62 14.31 18.83
C GLU A 883 -28.85 13.05 19.24
N VAL A 884 -29.54 11.95 19.55
CA VAL A 884 -28.95 10.62 19.74
C VAL A 884 -28.07 10.25 18.56
N LYS A 885 -28.57 10.41 17.32
CA LYS A 885 -27.82 10.13 16.07
C LYS A 885 -26.64 11.08 15.78
N LYS A 886 -26.45 12.13 16.57
CA LYS A 886 -25.33 13.09 16.45
C LYS A 886 -24.36 13.04 17.63
N ASN A 887 -24.72 12.34 18.71
CA ASN A 887 -23.92 12.30 19.93
C ASN A 887 -22.88 11.14 19.84
N PRO A 888 -21.57 11.42 19.82
CA PRO A 888 -20.55 10.38 19.63
C PRO A 888 -20.57 9.25 20.68
N ALA A 889 -21.15 9.50 21.86
CA ALA A 889 -21.30 8.50 22.92
C ALA A 889 -22.25 7.33 22.53
N PHE A 890 -23.12 7.53 21.54
CA PHE A 890 -24.04 6.50 21.02
C PHE A 890 -23.51 5.78 19.77
N ASN A 891 -22.30 6.10 19.27
CA ASN A 891 -21.75 5.51 18.04
C ASN A 891 -21.60 3.98 18.05
N ASN A 892 -21.59 3.35 19.24
CA ASN A 892 -21.49 1.90 19.42
C ASN A 892 -22.84 1.22 19.72
N VAL A 893 -23.92 1.99 19.89
CA VAL A 893 -25.28 1.49 20.15
C VAL A 893 -25.96 1.21 18.81
N GLY A 894 -26.63 0.07 18.68
CA GLY A 894 -27.33 -0.27 17.44
C GLY A 894 -28.64 0.48 17.27
N ASN A 895 -29.11 0.61 16.02
CA ASN A 895 -30.35 1.33 15.68
C ASN A 895 -31.63 0.72 16.29
N GLY A 896 -31.57 -0.46 16.90
CA GLY A 896 -32.67 -1.08 17.64
C GLY A 896 -32.53 -0.98 19.17
N ASP A 897 -31.35 -0.62 19.67
CA ASP A 897 -30.95 -0.80 21.06
C ASP A 897 -31.06 0.52 21.84
N VAL A 898 -32.14 1.27 21.57
CA VAL A 898 -32.44 2.58 22.18
C VAL A 898 -33.93 2.67 22.54
N VAL A 899 -34.23 2.93 23.81
CA VAL A 899 -35.58 3.28 24.29
C VAL A 899 -35.65 4.76 24.66
N TYR A 900 -36.87 5.33 24.54
CA TYR A 900 -37.18 6.71 24.89
C TYR A 900 -38.24 6.69 25.99
N GLU A 901 -37.98 7.43 27.07
CA GLU A 901 -38.74 7.37 28.32
C GLU A 901 -39.00 8.80 28.84
N ASN A 902 -40.11 8.98 29.55
CA ASN A 902 -40.38 10.23 30.29
C ASN A 902 -40.62 9.96 31.77
N ILE A 903 -39.86 10.63 32.64
CA ILE A 903 -40.14 10.72 34.07
C ILE A 903 -40.88 12.04 34.31
N SER A 904 -42.05 11.95 34.94
CA SER A 904 -42.80 13.12 35.44
C SER A 904 -43.11 12.95 36.93
N PHE A 905 -42.85 13.98 37.73
CA PHE A 905 -43.33 14.05 39.11
C PHE A 905 -44.68 14.75 39.18
N LYS A 906 -45.57 14.22 40.01
CA LYS A 906 -46.94 14.70 40.14
C LYS A 906 -47.36 14.80 41.60
N ASP A 907 -48.31 15.67 41.90
CA ASP A 907 -49.00 15.69 43.19
C ASP A 907 -50.00 14.52 43.28
N GLU A 908 -50.59 14.34 44.46
CA GLU A 908 -51.70 13.43 44.74
C GLU A 908 -52.91 13.62 43.80
N ASN A 909 -53.02 14.79 43.15
CA ASN A 909 -54.07 15.14 42.19
C ASN A 909 -53.65 14.92 40.72
N GLY A 910 -52.44 14.40 40.46
CA GLY A 910 -51.92 14.11 39.13
C GLY A 910 -51.40 15.33 38.33
N LYS A 911 -51.33 16.52 38.92
CA LYS A 911 -50.76 17.74 38.30
C LYS A 911 -49.23 17.67 38.28
N PRO A 912 -48.54 18.26 37.29
CA PRO A 912 -47.08 18.36 37.30
C PRO A 912 -46.54 19.08 38.53
N VAL A 913 -45.46 18.54 39.10
CA VAL A 913 -44.74 19.08 40.25
C VAL A 913 -43.27 19.31 39.87
N THR A 914 -42.72 20.47 40.22
CA THR A 914 -41.31 20.83 40.04
C THR A 914 -40.59 20.86 41.38
N PHE A 915 -39.49 20.12 41.55
CA PHE A 915 -38.60 20.34 42.68
C PHE A 915 -37.74 21.59 42.44
N ALA A 916 -37.59 22.42 43.47
CA ALA A 916 -37.05 23.79 43.35
C ALA A 916 -35.65 23.97 43.97
N ASN A 917 -35.11 22.92 44.58
CA ASN A 917 -33.77 22.86 45.16
C ASN A 917 -33.24 21.42 45.07
N GLY A 918 -31.92 21.23 45.17
CA GLY A 918 -31.28 19.91 45.10
C GLY A 918 -31.51 19.14 43.80
N LYS A 919 -31.46 17.80 43.90
CA LYS A 919 -31.62 16.84 42.80
C LYS A 919 -32.45 15.65 43.20
N MET A 920 -32.92 14.89 42.21
CA MET A 920 -33.55 13.59 42.41
C MET A 920 -32.65 12.47 41.87
N GLN A 921 -32.34 11.46 42.68
CA GLN A 921 -31.73 10.22 42.21
C GLN A 921 -32.84 9.24 41.84
N VAL A 922 -32.82 8.77 40.59
CA VAL A 922 -33.82 7.84 40.05
C VAL A 922 -33.17 6.52 39.71
N THR A 923 -33.85 5.40 40.00
CA THR A 923 -33.46 4.06 39.56
C THR A 923 -34.55 3.47 38.67
N VAL A 924 -34.36 3.50 37.35
CA VAL A 924 -35.28 2.91 36.36
C VAL A 924 -34.91 1.44 36.12
N PRO A 925 -35.87 0.56 35.78
CA PRO A 925 -35.54 -0.82 35.38
C PRO A 925 -34.59 -0.85 34.17
N TYR A 926 -33.89 -1.97 34.00
CA TYR A 926 -33.14 -2.24 32.77
C TYR A 926 -34.12 -2.34 31.58
N PRO A 927 -33.81 -1.79 30.39
CA PRO A 927 -34.60 -1.98 29.18
C PRO A 927 -34.88 -3.47 28.90
N ALA A 928 -36.08 -3.78 28.38
CA ALA A 928 -36.58 -5.14 28.26
C ALA A 928 -35.70 -6.08 27.41
N ASP A 929 -35.04 -5.52 26.40
CA ASP A 929 -34.15 -6.21 25.45
C ASP A 929 -32.66 -5.98 25.76
N SER A 930 -32.32 -5.63 27.01
CA SER A 930 -30.93 -5.42 27.47
C SER A 930 -30.47 -6.44 28.51
N ASP A 931 -29.20 -6.84 28.43
CA ASP A 931 -28.58 -7.73 29.39
C ASP A 931 -27.90 -6.92 30.52
N LYS A 932 -27.90 -7.44 31.76
CA LYS A 932 -27.27 -6.73 32.90
C LYS A 932 -25.75 -6.58 32.78
N GLY A 933 -25.13 -7.23 31.78
CA GLY A 933 -23.72 -7.11 31.43
C GLY A 933 -23.39 -6.07 30.37
N ASP A 934 -24.39 -5.54 29.65
CA ASP A 934 -24.19 -4.55 28.59
C ASP A 934 -23.64 -3.23 29.15
N GLU A 935 -23.00 -2.42 28.32
CA GLU A 935 -22.70 -1.03 28.67
C GLU A 935 -23.83 -0.10 28.24
N PHE A 936 -24.17 0.84 29.13
CA PHE A 936 -25.32 1.72 28.99
C PHE A 936 -24.86 3.17 28.87
N VAL A 937 -25.50 3.91 27.97
CA VAL A 937 -25.35 5.36 27.82
C VAL A 937 -26.73 6.00 27.84
N MET A 938 -26.87 7.10 28.57
CA MET A 938 -28.13 7.82 28.68
C MET A 938 -27.97 9.26 28.22
N LEU A 939 -28.95 9.76 27.46
CA LEU A 939 -29.02 11.15 27.02
C LEU A 939 -30.10 11.85 27.84
N ILE A 940 -29.69 12.69 28.80
CA ILE A 940 -30.59 13.45 29.70
C ILE A 940 -30.43 14.96 29.50
N PRO A 941 -31.46 15.79 29.72
CA PRO A 941 -31.30 17.24 29.77
C PRO A 941 -30.50 17.65 31.02
N ASP A 942 -29.63 18.63 30.87
CA ASP A 942 -29.02 19.35 32.00
C ASP A 942 -29.97 20.41 32.61
N GLY A 943 -29.55 21.06 33.70
CA GLY A 943 -30.30 22.14 34.34
C GLY A 943 -30.58 23.38 33.47
N GLU A 944 -29.98 23.50 32.28
CA GLU A 944 -30.27 24.55 31.29
C GLU A 944 -31.11 24.03 30.10
N GLY A 945 -31.53 22.76 30.12
CA GLY A 945 -32.35 22.14 29.07
C GLY A 945 -31.56 21.65 27.84
N LYS A 946 -30.24 21.52 27.93
CA LYS A 946 -29.39 20.98 26.84
C LYS A 946 -29.13 19.49 27.07
N MET A 947 -29.17 18.69 26.00
CA MET A 947 -28.98 17.25 26.13
C MET A 947 -27.50 16.89 26.38
N LYS A 948 -27.27 16.08 27.41
CA LYS A 948 -25.97 15.64 27.91
C LYS A 948 -25.93 14.11 27.98
N ALA A 949 -24.87 13.51 27.44
CA ALA A 949 -24.62 12.09 27.59
C ALA A 949 -23.99 11.79 28.97
N ILE A 950 -24.49 10.75 29.64
CA ILE A 950 -23.96 10.20 30.89
C ILE A 950 -23.88 8.67 30.82
N VAL A 951 -23.09 8.07 31.71
CA VAL A 951 -23.12 6.63 31.99
C VAL A 951 -23.84 6.43 33.33
N PRO A 952 -24.98 5.73 33.39
CA PRO A 952 -25.70 5.48 34.64
C PRO A 952 -24.98 4.44 35.50
N GLN A 953 -25.23 4.45 36.81
CA GLN A 953 -24.71 3.41 37.71
C GLN A 953 -25.59 2.16 37.65
N LYS A 954 -24.97 1.02 37.36
CA LYS A 954 -25.61 -0.30 37.34
C LYS A 954 -25.90 -0.76 38.77
N THR A 955 -27.17 -0.93 39.13
CA THR A 955 -27.59 -1.46 40.45
C THR A 955 -28.29 -2.80 40.30
N ALA A 956 -28.53 -3.50 41.42
CA ALA A 956 -29.27 -4.77 41.41
C ALA A 956 -30.72 -4.62 40.87
N GLY A 957 -31.35 -3.45 41.14
CA GLY A 957 -32.73 -3.15 40.78
C GLY A 957 -32.93 -2.41 39.45
N GLY A 958 -31.88 -1.81 38.89
CA GLY A 958 -32.01 -0.96 37.70
C GLY A 958 -30.79 -0.10 37.39
N LEU A 959 -30.94 0.79 36.41
CA LEU A 959 -29.98 1.84 36.05
C LEU A 959 -30.27 3.08 36.91
N GLN A 960 -29.25 3.59 37.60
CA GLN A 960 -29.37 4.71 38.53
C GLN A 960 -28.66 5.97 38.02
N PHE A 961 -29.34 7.11 38.08
CA PHE A 961 -28.83 8.41 37.64
C PHE A 961 -29.47 9.57 38.43
N GLU A 962 -28.90 10.77 38.28
CA GLU A 962 -29.43 12.01 38.88
C GLU A 962 -30.14 12.86 37.81
N ILE A 963 -31.21 13.53 38.20
CA ILE A 963 -31.90 14.54 37.39
C ILE A 963 -32.08 15.84 38.19
N GLU A 964 -31.96 16.96 37.47
CA GLU A 964 -32.04 18.34 37.97
C GLU A 964 -33.38 19.03 37.59
N ASN A 965 -34.23 18.32 36.83
CA ASN A 965 -35.56 18.75 36.39
C ASN A 965 -36.60 17.65 36.67
N SER A 966 -37.90 18.00 36.70
CA SER A 966 -38.98 17.10 37.15
C SER A 966 -39.93 16.56 36.08
N ASP A 967 -39.85 17.09 34.85
CA ASP A 967 -40.43 16.50 33.66
C ASP A 967 -39.27 16.31 32.68
N VAL A 968 -38.82 15.06 32.55
CA VAL A 968 -37.55 14.70 31.92
C VAL A 968 -37.79 13.58 30.93
N THR A 969 -37.75 13.93 29.64
CA THR A 969 -37.66 12.96 28.54
C THR A 969 -36.20 12.65 28.28
N PHE A 970 -35.87 11.37 28.16
CA PHE A 970 -34.50 10.89 27.98
C PHE A 970 -34.45 9.66 27.08
N ALA A 971 -33.27 9.36 26.56
CA ALA A 971 -33.00 8.13 25.81
C ALA A 971 -32.01 7.24 26.58
N ILE A 972 -32.28 5.94 26.65
CA ILE A 972 -31.33 4.91 27.12
C ILE A 972 -30.87 4.12 25.90
N GLY A 973 -29.57 4.10 25.63
CA GLY A 973 -28.95 3.21 24.65
C GLY A 973 -28.07 2.17 25.34
N TRP A 974 -28.01 0.95 24.81
CA TRP A 974 -27.14 -0.10 25.33
C TRP A 974 -26.38 -0.83 24.22
N TYR A 975 -25.24 -1.42 24.56
CA TYR A 975 -24.50 -2.32 23.66
C TYR A 975 -23.73 -3.35 24.46
N THR A 976 -23.66 -4.58 23.96
CA THR A 976 -22.82 -5.62 24.54
C THR A 976 -21.35 -5.33 24.22
N PRO A 977 -20.47 -5.08 25.21
CA PRO A 977 -19.06 -4.86 24.94
C PRO A 977 -18.42 -6.16 24.44
N ALA A 978 -17.69 -6.07 23.32
CA ALA A 978 -16.89 -7.20 22.85
C ALA A 978 -15.88 -7.62 23.94
N PRO A 979 -15.67 -8.93 24.18
CA PRO A 979 -14.78 -9.40 25.23
C PRO A 979 -13.37 -8.87 25.01
N SER A 980 -12.84 -8.16 26.01
CA SER A 980 -11.51 -7.55 25.93
C SER A 980 -10.46 -8.60 25.56
N PRO A 981 -9.58 -8.34 24.56
CA PRO A 981 -8.59 -9.31 24.15
C PRO A 981 -7.62 -9.57 25.31
N VAL A 982 -7.56 -10.83 25.76
CA VAL A 982 -6.55 -11.27 26.72
C VAL A 982 -5.20 -11.18 26.03
N LEU A 983 -4.41 -10.16 26.41
CA LEU A 983 -3.05 -9.99 25.90
C LEU A 983 -2.23 -11.26 26.22
N PRO A 984 -1.58 -11.89 25.23
CA PRO A 984 -0.62 -12.94 25.50
C PRO A 984 0.57 -12.33 26.26
N THR A 985 1.16 -13.11 27.16
CA THR A 985 2.37 -12.72 27.88
C THR A 985 3.54 -12.55 26.89
N GLU A 986 4.27 -11.44 27.05
CA GLU A 986 5.49 -10.99 26.36
C GLU A 986 6.58 -12.04 26.02
N PRO A 987 7.59 -11.70 25.18
CA PRO A 987 7.77 -10.45 24.40
C PRO A 987 8.16 -10.64 22.91
N GLU A 988 7.86 -9.64 22.07
CA GLU A 988 8.73 -9.08 20.99
C GLU A 988 7.92 -8.14 20.08
N ARG A 989 8.14 -6.81 20.15
CA ARG A 989 7.87 -5.85 19.03
C ARG A 989 8.39 -4.43 19.26
N ASP A 990 8.42 -3.69 18.15
CA ASP A 990 9.06 -2.39 17.93
C ASP A 990 8.61 -1.23 18.84
N PRO A 991 9.49 -0.25 19.12
CA PRO A 991 9.12 0.99 19.81
C PRO A 991 8.14 1.91 19.04
N GLU A 992 8.05 1.78 17.71
CA GLU A 992 7.34 2.75 16.86
C GLU A 992 5.80 2.64 16.92
N ASP A 993 5.25 1.46 17.27
CA ASP A 993 3.78 1.24 17.35
C ASP A 993 3.10 1.97 18.52
N ASN A 994 3.86 2.39 19.55
CA ASN A 994 3.30 3.04 20.74
C ASN A 994 2.73 4.45 20.47
N PHE A 995 3.24 5.16 19.46
CA PHE A 995 2.82 6.55 19.19
C PHE A 995 1.32 6.65 18.86
N TRP A 996 0.81 5.77 18.00
CA TRP A 996 -0.59 5.79 17.58
C TRP A 996 -1.55 5.34 18.69
N ASN A 997 -1.12 4.42 19.56
CA ASN A 997 -1.92 3.99 20.71
C ASN A 997 -2.08 5.11 21.75
N GLU A 998 -1.00 5.83 22.11
CA GLU A 998 -1.12 6.96 23.05
C GLU A 998 -1.92 8.13 22.46
N VAL A 999 -1.79 8.42 21.16
CA VAL A 999 -2.62 9.42 20.47
C VAL A 999 -4.11 9.06 20.53
N TYR A 1000 -4.47 7.80 20.25
CA TYR A 1000 -5.86 7.34 20.30
C TYR A 1000 -6.48 7.47 21.70
N TRP A 1001 -5.74 7.06 22.75
CA TRP A 1001 -6.18 7.19 24.13
C TRP A 1001 -6.21 8.63 24.65
N THR A 1002 -5.36 9.52 24.14
CA THR A 1002 -5.32 10.94 24.54
C THR A 1002 -6.55 11.68 24.00
N ILE A 1003 -6.93 11.44 22.74
CA ILE A 1003 -8.13 12.02 22.12
C ILE A 1003 -9.39 11.60 22.91
N LEU A 1004 -9.52 10.30 23.23
CA LEU A 1004 -10.66 9.74 23.98
C LEU A 1004 -10.85 10.28 25.41
N ARG A 1005 -9.86 10.94 26.01
CA ARG A 1005 -9.97 11.56 27.35
C ARG A 1005 -10.12 13.08 27.32
N SER A 1006 -9.95 13.73 26.17
CA SER A 1006 -9.94 15.19 26.01
C SER A 1006 -11.36 15.81 25.91
N GLY A 1007 -12.24 15.45 26.83
CA GLY A 1007 -13.65 15.88 26.88
C GLY A 1007 -13.88 17.33 27.35
N GLN A 1008 -13.17 18.31 26.78
CA GLN A 1008 -13.45 19.76 26.92
C GLN A 1008 -12.94 20.52 25.69
N GLY A 1009 -13.74 21.47 25.20
CA GLY A 1009 -13.55 22.06 23.86
C GLY A 1009 -12.67 23.32 23.80
N SER A 1010 -12.62 23.89 22.58
CA SER A 1010 -11.88 25.09 22.16
C SER A 1010 -10.45 24.86 21.65
N VAL A 1011 -10.32 24.60 20.35
CA VAL A 1011 -9.06 24.83 19.61
C VAL A 1011 -9.21 26.12 18.80
N VAL A 1012 -8.55 27.19 19.26
CA VAL A 1012 -8.36 28.40 18.46
C VAL A 1012 -7.13 28.19 17.57
N CYS A 1013 -7.26 28.42 16.27
CA CYS A 1013 -6.14 28.33 15.33
C CYS A 1013 -5.45 29.68 15.15
N GLU A 1014 -4.14 29.73 15.36
CA GLU A 1014 -3.25 30.73 14.72
C GLU A 1014 -2.01 30.03 14.11
N PRO A 1015 -1.52 30.48 12.94
CA PRO A 1015 -0.39 29.85 12.25
C PRO A 1015 0.94 30.62 12.36
N ARG A 1016 2.05 29.89 12.58
CA ARG A 1016 3.49 30.17 12.27
C ARG A 1016 4.33 29.10 13.01
N CYS A 1017 5.44 28.56 12.50
CA CYS A 1017 6.59 29.16 11.81
C CYS A 1017 7.34 28.16 10.91
N ALA A 1018 8.17 28.71 10.01
CA ALA A 1018 9.41 28.16 9.42
C ALA A 1018 9.39 26.69 8.94
#